data_AF-A0A835ZPH1-F1
#
_entry.id   AF-A0A835ZPH1-F1
#
_cell.length_a   1.000
_cell.length_b   1.000
_cell.length_c   1.000
_cell.angle_alpha   90.00
_cell.angle_beta   90.00
_cell.angle_gamma   90.00
#
_symmetry.space_group_name_H-M   'P 1'
#
loop_
_entity.id
_entity.type
_entity.pdbx_description
1 polymer ?
#
loop_
_entity_poly.entity_id
_entity_poly.type
_entity_poly.pdbx_seq_one_letter_code
_entity_poly.pdbx_strand_id
1 'polypeptide(L)'
;MKEVVYWSPEKVADWLQENAMPEYCEPLERFTGRDLINLTQEDFTKPPLCLVTSDNGQRLLHMIETLKMEHHLEAHKNGHANGHLSIGTGGPCPNGSFSIKVKPNGMPNGYRKEMIKIPMPEPERSQYPMEWGKTLLAFLYALSCFVLTTVMISVVHERVPPKEVQPPLPDTFFDHFNRVQWAFSICEINGMILVGLWLIQWLLLKYKSIISRRFFCIVGTLYLYRCITMYVTTLPVPGMHFNCSPKLFGDWEAQLRRIMKLIAGGGLSITGSHDMCGDYLYSGHTVMLTLTYLFIKEYSPRRLWWYHWVCWLLSVVGIFCILLAHDHYTVDVVVAYYITTRLFWWYHTMANQQVLKEASQMNLLARVWWYRPFQYFEKNVQGIVPRSYHWPFPWPVSESAEKSQLSSGPGDGGQDSGPPFALPGHTSSSEWLSRSSDSCFSWEKMAKRTFSSFEIFLIFLLVMMTGITVALLSLLFITSGTIENHTGKYRVPSTQSPPATQGSAAPQYSTPSRAPTTTQVSPTPSTPKTTLFQNFSGYHIGVGRADCTGQVSDINLMGFSKTGQYARGILTRLYSRAFIMAEPDGSNRVVFVSIDIGMVSQRLRLEVLSRLQNKYGSLYRRDNVILSGTHTHSGPAGYFQYTTFVIASEGFSNRTFEYMVTGIVKSIEIAHTNMKPGKIFINKGTVDGAQINRSPTSYLWNPQSERARYSSNTDKEMVLLKMVDLNGEELGLISWFAIHPVSMRNTNHLVNSDNVGYASYLFEQEKNKGYLPGEGPYVAAFASSNLGDVSPNVLGPHCTNTGESCENANSSCPIGGASMCVAMGPGQDMFESTQIIGRKIYDKAKELYESASQEVTGPLASAHQWVNMTDVTVWLNSTHTAKTCKPALGYSFAAGTIDGFGTLNFTQGMTEGDSFWDTLRDQVLGKPSEEIKECHKPKPVLLHTGELLKPHPWHPDIVDVQIVTLGFLAITAIPGEFTTMSGRRLRQAVQEEFEAYGMLNMTVVISGLCNVYTHYITTYEEYQAQRYEAASTIYGPHTLSAYIQLFRVLAKAIATDTVANLSSGPEPPFFEQLMSPLIPNIVDRAPAGTTFGDILLPANTTYRVVRLGKGYWDPYEAYI
;
A
#
# COMPACT_ATOMS: atom_id res chain seq x y z
N MET A 1 13.14 -24.64 -28.44
CA MET A 1 13.87 -25.91 -28.47
C MET A 1 12.92 -27.09 -28.69
N LYS A 2 12.70 -27.52 -29.94
CA LYS A 2 11.61 -28.46 -30.29
C LYS A 2 11.78 -29.92 -29.84
N GLU A 3 12.94 -30.31 -29.32
CA GLU A 3 13.37 -31.71 -29.34
C GLU A 3 13.92 -32.27 -28.03
N VAL A 4 13.54 -31.73 -26.86
CA VAL A 4 13.94 -32.28 -25.54
C VAL A 4 13.67 -33.80 -25.47
N VAL A 5 12.50 -34.21 -25.95
CA VAL A 5 12.04 -35.61 -26.07
C VAL A 5 12.88 -36.49 -27.04
N TYR A 6 13.90 -35.91 -27.70
CA TYR A 6 14.82 -36.59 -28.63
C TYR A 6 16.31 -36.25 -28.36
N TRP A 7 16.67 -35.63 -27.24
CA TRP A 7 18.08 -35.38 -26.92
C TRP A 7 18.83 -36.69 -26.63
N SER A 8 20.01 -36.85 -27.25
CA SER A 8 20.98 -37.88 -26.85
C SER A 8 21.54 -37.57 -25.46
N PRO A 9 22.16 -38.54 -24.76
CA PRO A 9 22.73 -38.31 -23.45
C PRO A 9 23.86 -37.26 -23.44
N GLU A 10 24.64 -37.16 -24.52
CA GLU A 10 25.64 -36.09 -24.70
C GLU A 10 24.98 -34.71 -24.58
N LYS A 11 23.84 -34.53 -25.24
CA LYS A 11 23.06 -33.28 -25.25
C LYS A 11 22.32 -33.01 -23.94
N VAL A 12 22.11 -34.04 -23.12
CA VAL A 12 21.65 -33.88 -21.72
C VAL A 12 22.81 -33.41 -20.84
N ALA A 13 24.01 -33.96 -20.99
CA ALA A 13 25.20 -33.52 -20.28
C ALA A 13 25.60 -32.07 -20.64
N ASP A 14 25.56 -31.71 -21.93
CA ASP A 14 25.73 -30.33 -22.41
C ASP A 14 24.75 -29.38 -21.71
N TRP A 15 23.45 -29.73 -21.69
CA TRP A 15 22.42 -28.90 -21.06
C TRP A 15 22.60 -28.77 -19.54
N LEU A 16 22.94 -29.86 -18.84
CA LEU A 16 23.27 -29.82 -17.41
C LEU A 16 24.47 -28.89 -17.15
N GLN A 17 25.48 -28.91 -18.01
CA GLN A 17 26.67 -28.08 -17.86
C GLN A 17 26.40 -26.59 -18.20
N GLU A 18 25.64 -26.29 -19.25
CA GLU A 18 25.16 -24.93 -19.58
C GLU A 18 24.33 -24.33 -18.43
N ASN A 19 23.54 -25.16 -17.73
CA ASN A 19 22.67 -24.74 -16.62
C ASN A 19 23.36 -24.81 -15.24
N ALA A 20 24.70 -24.94 -15.22
CA ALA A 20 25.52 -24.98 -14.01
C ALA A 20 25.08 -26.05 -12.99
N MET A 21 24.94 -27.28 -13.51
CA MET A 21 24.66 -28.53 -12.79
C MET A 21 25.68 -29.66 -13.15
N PRO A 22 26.99 -29.39 -13.35
CA PRO A 22 27.95 -30.40 -13.81
C PRO A 22 28.08 -31.62 -12.88
N GLU A 23 27.74 -31.47 -11.60
CA GLU A 23 27.70 -32.55 -10.61
C GLU A 23 26.77 -33.71 -11.01
N TYR A 24 25.77 -33.46 -11.86
CA TYR A 24 24.85 -34.49 -12.35
C TYR A 24 25.27 -35.14 -13.67
N CYS A 25 26.28 -34.64 -14.37
CA CYS A 25 26.63 -35.13 -15.73
C CYS A 25 27.15 -36.57 -15.73
N GLU A 26 27.94 -36.99 -14.73
CA GLU A 26 28.39 -38.38 -14.58
C GLU A 26 27.26 -39.31 -14.08
N PRO A 27 26.50 -38.97 -13.01
CA PRO A 27 25.31 -39.72 -12.60
C PRO A 27 24.23 -39.92 -13.67
N LEU A 28 24.08 -38.97 -14.60
CA LEU A 28 23.09 -38.98 -15.68
C LEU A 28 23.69 -39.20 -17.09
N GLU A 29 24.95 -39.64 -17.20
CA GLU A 29 25.71 -39.77 -18.47
C GLU A 29 24.97 -40.56 -19.56
N ARG A 30 24.03 -41.44 -19.18
CA ARG A 30 23.27 -42.33 -20.07
C ARG A 30 21.80 -41.94 -20.26
N PHE A 31 21.33 -40.89 -19.60
CA PHE A 31 19.92 -40.47 -19.66
C PHE A 31 19.65 -39.71 -20.96
N THR A 32 18.69 -40.16 -21.76
CA THR A 32 18.17 -39.35 -22.87
C THR A 32 17.32 -38.20 -22.34
N GLY A 33 17.01 -37.22 -23.18
CA GLY A 33 16.12 -36.12 -22.77
C GLY A 33 14.69 -36.56 -22.41
N ARG A 34 14.26 -37.79 -22.72
CA ARG A 34 13.04 -38.40 -22.18
C ARG A 34 13.20 -38.85 -20.74
N ASP A 35 14.33 -39.45 -20.44
CA ASP A 35 14.61 -39.99 -19.10
C ASP A 35 14.84 -38.83 -18.13
N LEU A 36 15.56 -37.79 -18.58
CA LEU A 36 15.73 -36.52 -17.86
C LEU A 36 14.39 -35.89 -17.48
N ILE A 37 13.43 -35.74 -18.42
CA ILE A 37 12.11 -35.16 -18.08
C ILE A 37 11.23 -36.09 -17.25
N ASN A 38 11.50 -37.40 -17.22
CA ASN A 38 10.73 -38.35 -16.43
C ASN A 38 11.27 -38.57 -15.00
N LEU A 39 12.41 -37.95 -14.64
CA LEU A 39 12.93 -37.96 -13.27
C LEU A 39 11.88 -37.43 -12.27
N THR A 40 11.77 -38.13 -11.15
CA THR A 40 10.87 -37.83 -10.03
C THR A 40 11.67 -37.61 -8.74
N GLN A 41 11.04 -37.07 -7.70
CA GLN A 41 11.68 -36.86 -6.41
C GLN A 41 12.03 -38.19 -5.69
N GLU A 42 11.46 -39.32 -6.09
CA GLU A 42 11.83 -40.64 -5.54
C GLU A 42 13.19 -41.12 -6.09
N ASP A 43 13.56 -40.73 -7.31
CA ASP A 43 14.80 -41.19 -7.96
C ASP A 43 16.05 -40.63 -7.27
N PHE A 44 15.96 -39.40 -6.73
CA PHE A 44 17.00 -38.78 -5.91
C PHE A 44 17.14 -39.39 -4.50
N THR A 45 16.32 -40.38 -4.13
CA THR A 45 16.52 -41.17 -2.89
C THR A 45 17.39 -42.40 -3.10
N LYS A 46 17.79 -42.70 -4.35
CA LYS A 46 18.50 -43.93 -4.74
C LYS A 46 19.88 -43.58 -5.36
N PRO A 47 20.91 -44.43 -5.20
CA PRO A 47 22.18 -44.23 -5.88
C PRO A 47 22.03 -44.38 -7.41
N PRO A 48 22.77 -43.61 -8.23
CA PRO A 48 23.81 -42.66 -7.83
C PRO A 48 23.27 -41.29 -7.35
N LEU A 49 22.04 -40.92 -7.70
CA LEU A 49 21.53 -39.54 -7.53
C LEU A 49 21.48 -39.04 -6.09
N CYS A 50 21.21 -39.92 -5.11
CA CYS A 50 21.21 -39.55 -3.69
C CYS A 50 22.60 -39.20 -3.11
N LEU A 51 23.67 -39.38 -3.88
CA LEU A 51 25.05 -39.08 -3.46
C LEU A 51 25.57 -37.76 -4.05
N VAL A 52 24.81 -37.10 -4.92
CA VAL A 52 25.28 -35.95 -5.73
C VAL A 52 25.17 -34.63 -4.98
N THR A 53 24.08 -34.42 -4.24
CA THR A 53 23.83 -33.19 -3.48
C THR A 53 22.82 -33.42 -2.35
N SER A 54 22.96 -32.64 -1.27
CA SER A 54 22.09 -32.66 -0.10
C SER A 54 20.72 -31.99 -0.31
N ASP A 55 20.40 -31.49 -1.51
CA ASP A 55 19.09 -30.90 -1.84
C ASP A 55 18.04 -31.93 -2.31
N ASN A 56 18.39 -33.22 -2.34
CA ASN A 56 17.54 -34.31 -2.85
C ASN A 56 16.97 -34.03 -4.26
N GLY A 57 17.74 -33.36 -5.13
CA GLY A 57 17.36 -33.13 -6.53
C GLY A 57 16.41 -31.98 -6.79
N GLN A 58 15.95 -31.24 -5.76
CA GLN A 58 14.93 -30.20 -5.91
C GLN A 58 15.31 -29.13 -6.94
N ARG A 59 16.57 -28.69 -6.94
CA ARG A 59 17.06 -27.69 -7.91
C ARG A 59 16.99 -28.21 -9.34
N LEU A 60 17.37 -29.47 -9.57
CA LEU A 60 17.36 -30.07 -10.91
C LEU A 60 15.93 -30.35 -11.40
N LEU A 61 15.06 -30.88 -10.54
CA LEU A 61 13.63 -31.09 -10.83
C LEU A 61 12.92 -29.80 -11.25
N HIS A 62 13.21 -28.67 -10.61
CA HIS A 62 12.63 -27.37 -10.98
C HIS A 62 13.10 -26.87 -12.36
N MET A 63 14.37 -27.12 -12.72
CA MET A 63 14.86 -26.78 -14.07
C MET A 63 14.30 -27.72 -15.14
N ILE A 64 14.10 -29.01 -14.82
CA ILE A 64 13.39 -29.98 -15.66
C ILE A 64 11.93 -29.56 -15.87
N GLU A 65 11.25 -29.07 -14.85
CA GLU A 65 9.87 -28.56 -14.94
C GLU A 65 9.78 -27.32 -15.84
N THR A 66 10.73 -26.39 -15.72
CA THR A 66 10.86 -25.26 -16.65
C THR A 66 11.06 -25.75 -18.09
N LEU A 67 11.92 -26.75 -18.30
CA LEU A 67 12.20 -27.34 -19.62
C LEU A 67 10.97 -28.04 -20.24
N LYS A 68 10.13 -28.68 -19.41
CA LYS A 68 8.81 -29.22 -19.85
C LYS A 68 7.89 -28.11 -20.34
N MET A 69 7.77 -27.01 -19.60
CA MET A 69 6.90 -25.89 -19.97
C MET A 69 7.32 -25.26 -21.31
N GLU A 70 8.62 -25.04 -21.54
CA GLU A 70 9.11 -24.54 -22.82
C GLU A 70 8.81 -25.49 -23.99
N HIS A 71 9.00 -26.80 -23.79
CA HIS A 71 8.72 -27.81 -24.81
C HIS A 71 7.22 -27.83 -25.20
N HIS A 72 6.32 -27.75 -24.21
CA HIS A 72 4.87 -27.67 -24.47
C HIS A 72 4.46 -26.36 -25.15
N LEU A 73 5.10 -25.22 -24.83
CA LEU A 73 4.85 -23.94 -25.51
C LEU A 73 5.17 -23.98 -27.01
N GLU A 74 6.29 -24.61 -27.39
CA GLU A 74 6.66 -24.72 -28.81
C GLU A 74 5.79 -25.70 -29.59
N ALA A 75 5.23 -26.74 -28.95
CA ALA A 75 4.32 -27.67 -29.61
C ALA A 75 3.07 -26.95 -30.16
N HIS A 76 2.44 -26.10 -29.36
CA HIS A 76 1.23 -25.36 -29.76
C HIS A 76 1.47 -24.34 -30.88
N LYS A 77 2.67 -23.78 -31.03
CA LYS A 77 2.99 -22.78 -32.06
C LYS A 77 2.95 -23.30 -33.52
N ASN A 78 2.91 -24.62 -33.75
CA ASN A 78 2.97 -25.19 -35.11
C ASN A 78 1.60 -25.61 -35.66
N GLY A 79 0.51 -25.41 -34.92
CA GLY A 79 -0.81 -25.93 -35.30
C GLY A 79 -1.55 -25.17 -36.40
N HIS A 80 -1.10 -23.96 -36.78
CA HIS A 80 -1.84 -23.07 -37.69
C HIS A 80 -0.93 -22.46 -38.79
N ALA A 81 -0.83 -23.15 -39.93
CA ALA A 81 -0.29 -22.59 -41.17
C ALA A 81 -0.89 -23.30 -42.39
N ASN A 82 -1.92 -22.69 -43.00
CA ASN A 82 -2.33 -22.70 -44.43
C ASN A 82 -3.86 -22.57 -44.55
N GLY A 83 -4.34 -21.73 -45.48
CA GLY A 83 -5.79 -21.66 -45.74
C GLY A 83 -6.39 -20.37 -46.31
N HIS A 84 -5.59 -19.36 -46.70
CA HIS A 84 -6.14 -18.19 -47.41
C HIS A 84 -6.25 -18.48 -48.92
N LEU A 85 -7.46 -18.35 -49.48
CA LEU A 85 -7.67 -18.21 -50.91
C LEU A 85 -8.60 -17.01 -51.18
N SER A 86 -8.34 -16.29 -52.25
CA SER A 86 -8.96 -15.00 -52.56
C SER A 86 -10.22 -15.14 -53.43
N ILE A 87 -11.12 -14.14 -53.37
CA ILE A 87 -11.71 -13.38 -54.49
C ILE A 87 -12.73 -12.38 -53.91
N GLY A 88 -13.01 -11.28 -54.62
CA GLY A 88 -13.94 -10.23 -54.17
C GLY A 88 -14.93 -9.76 -55.25
N THR A 89 -15.79 -8.81 -54.87
CA THR A 89 -16.68 -7.99 -55.71
C THR A 89 -17.66 -8.70 -56.66
N GLY A 90 -18.97 -8.63 -56.37
CA GLY A 90 -20.02 -9.04 -57.30
C GLY A 90 -21.44 -8.77 -56.78
N GLY A 91 -22.36 -8.41 -57.69
CA GLY A 91 -23.79 -8.17 -57.42
C GLY A 91 -24.68 -9.43 -57.51
N PRO A 92 -26.03 -9.28 -57.42
CA PRO A 92 -26.93 -10.37 -56.98
C PRO A 92 -27.72 -11.11 -58.08
N CYS A 93 -28.57 -12.06 -57.60
CA CYS A 93 -29.67 -12.77 -58.29
C CYS A 93 -29.30 -14.13 -58.98
N PRO A 94 -30.27 -15.03 -59.31
CA PRO A 94 -30.73 -16.05 -58.36
C PRO A 94 -30.92 -17.48 -58.92
N ASN A 95 -31.44 -18.39 -58.08
CA ASN A 95 -31.89 -19.79 -58.32
C ASN A 95 -30.79 -20.88 -58.43
N GLY A 96 -31.06 -22.06 -57.85
CA GLY A 96 -30.23 -23.28 -58.01
C GLY A 96 -30.34 -24.28 -56.85
N SER A 97 -30.95 -25.44 -57.08
CA SER A 97 -31.28 -26.44 -56.05
C SER A 97 -30.36 -27.68 -56.06
N PHE A 98 -29.96 -28.14 -54.87
CA PHE A 98 -29.58 -29.52 -54.49
C PHE A 98 -28.32 -30.23 -55.10
N SER A 99 -27.31 -30.42 -54.22
CA SER A 99 -26.97 -31.72 -53.58
C SER A 99 -26.04 -32.80 -54.22
N ILE A 100 -25.12 -33.30 -53.37
CA ILE A 100 -24.75 -34.74 -53.11
C ILE A 100 -23.47 -35.41 -53.72
N LYS A 101 -22.67 -36.05 -52.82
CA LYS A 101 -21.73 -37.22 -52.98
C LYS A 101 -20.37 -37.07 -53.74
N VAL A 102 -19.29 -37.85 -53.48
CA VAL A 102 -18.77 -38.57 -52.26
C VAL A 102 -17.33 -39.15 -52.44
N LYS A 103 -16.43 -39.05 -51.42
CA LYS A 103 -15.24 -39.92 -51.09
C LYS A 103 -14.08 -40.13 -52.14
N PRO A 104 -12.97 -40.87 -51.84
CA PRO A 104 -12.05 -40.79 -50.67
C PRO A 104 -10.53 -41.01 -51.00
N ASN A 105 -9.68 -41.08 -49.95
CA ASN A 105 -8.37 -41.78 -49.83
C ASN A 105 -7.10 -41.23 -50.52
N GLY A 106 -5.93 -41.41 -49.85
CA GLY A 106 -4.63 -41.63 -50.51
C GLY A 106 -3.43 -40.78 -50.08
N MET A 107 -2.63 -41.24 -49.11
CA MET A 107 -1.18 -40.96 -49.01
C MET A 107 -0.39 -42.00 -49.88
N PRO A 108 0.92 -41.84 -50.24
CA PRO A 108 1.97 -41.13 -49.49
C PRO A 108 3.10 -40.40 -50.29
N ASN A 109 4.07 -39.85 -49.54
CA ASN A 109 5.50 -39.61 -49.85
C ASN A 109 5.94 -38.75 -51.07
N GLY A 110 6.89 -37.82 -50.82
CA GLY A 110 7.54 -37.08 -51.93
C GLY A 110 8.50 -35.93 -51.58
N TYR A 111 9.25 -35.97 -50.47
CA TYR A 111 10.21 -34.89 -50.15
C TYR A 111 11.39 -34.87 -51.14
N ARG A 112 11.45 -33.84 -52.00
CA ARG A 112 12.67 -33.46 -52.74
C ARG A 112 13.03 -32.01 -52.41
N LYS A 113 14.26 -31.78 -51.93
CA LYS A 113 14.76 -30.43 -51.64
C LYS A 113 14.99 -29.66 -52.94
N GLU A 114 14.27 -28.56 -53.11
CA GLU A 114 14.79 -27.39 -53.82
C GLU A 114 15.10 -26.29 -52.79
N MET A 115 16.29 -25.71 -52.88
CA MET A 115 16.74 -24.68 -51.94
C MET A 115 16.30 -23.31 -52.44
N ILE A 116 15.07 -22.90 -52.10
CA ILE A 116 14.69 -21.50 -52.19
C ILE A 116 15.59 -20.71 -51.23
N LYS A 117 16.45 -19.86 -51.77
CA LYS A 117 17.21 -18.87 -50.99
C LYS A 117 16.25 -17.81 -50.46
N ILE A 118 15.60 -18.10 -49.34
CA ILE A 118 14.98 -17.08 -48.50
C ILE A 118 16.14 -16.19 -47.99
N PRO A 119 16.13 -14.87 -48.24
CA PRO A 119 17.09 -13.99 -47.59
C PRO A 119 16.80 -14.01 -46.08
N MET A 120 17.74 -14.50 -45.29
CA MET A 120 17.61 -14.41 -43.83
C MET A 120 17.57 -12.93 -43.44
N PRO A 121 16.60 -12.50 -42.62
CA PRO A 121 16.74 -11.24 -41.90
C PRO A 121 18.01 -11.33 -41.05
N GLU A 122 18.93 -10.38 -41.22
CA GLU A 122 20.05 -10.24 -40.28
C GLU A 122 19.51 -10.00 -38.86
N PRO A 123 20.19 -10.48 -37.81
CA PRO A 123 19.73 -10.31 -36.43
C PRO A 123 19.51 -8.83 -36.11
N GLU A 124 18.33 -8.47 -35.61
CA GLU A 124 17.84 -7.09 -35.71
C GLU A 124 18.78 -6.05 -35.09
N ARG A 125 19.10 -5.08 -35.94
CA ARG A 125 20.07 -4.02 -35.76
C ARG A 125 19.69 -3.08 -34.61
N SER A 126 20.16 -3.40 -33.40
CA SER A 126 20.13 -2.57 -32.18
C SER A 126 18.88 -1.69 -31.98
N GLN A 127 17.99 -2.12 -31.07
CA GLN A 127 16.72 -1.50 -30.65
C GLN A 127 16.74 0.02 -30.32
N TYR A 128 17.91 0.66 -30.26
CA TYR A 128 18.09 2.10 -30.01
C TYR A 128 19.03 2.72 -31.05
N PRO A 129 18.62 3.76 -31.81
CA PRO A 129 19.45 4.39 -32.84
C PRO A 129 20.56 5.28 -32.25
N MET A 130 21.77 5.21 -32.82
CA MET A 130 22.92 6.06 -32.44
C MET A 130 22.84 7.47 -33.06
N GLU A 131 21.90 8.29 -32.57
CA GLU A 131 21.64 9.64 -33.08
C GLU A 131 22.67 10.69 -32.59
N TRP A 132 23.93 10.58 -33.01
CA TRP A 132 25.00 11.50 -32.61
C TRP A 132 24.72 12.97 -32.95
N GLY A 133 23.93 13.28 -33.98
CA GLY A 133 23.50 14.65 -34.29
C GLY A 133 22.66 15.30 -33.16
N LYS A 134 21.78 14.53 -32.49
CA LYS A 134 21.05 15.02 -31.31
C LYS A 134 21.99 15.19 -30.10
N THR A 135 22.99 14.32 -29.96
CA THR A 135 24.02 14.44 -28.92
C THR A 135 24.87 15.71 -29.12
N LEU A 136 25.24 16.03 -30.37
CA LEU A 136 25.95 17.27 -30.71
C LEU A 136 25.10 18.51 -30.42
N LEU A 137 23.80 18.50 -30.74
CA LEU A 137 22.91 19.61 -30.40
C LEU A 137 22.77 19.81 -28.88
N ALA A 138 22.65 18.72 -28.11
CA ALA A 138 22.64 18.80 -26.64
C ALA A 138 23.97 19.33 -26.07
N PHE A 139 25.11 18.95 -26.66
CA PHE A 139 26.43 19.46 -26.30
C PHE A 139 26.58 20.95 -26.62
N LEU A 140 26.15 21.42 -27.80
CA LEU A 140 26.17 22.84 -28.16
C LEU A 140 25.26 23.68 -27.26
N TYR A 141 24.12 23.14 -26.82
CA TYR A 141 23.29 23.77 -25.78
C TYR A 141 24.04 23.88 -24.45
N ALA A 142 24.62 22.79 -23.94
CA ALA A 142 25.42 22.83 -22.70
C ALA A 142 26.61 23.81 -22.79
N LEU A 143 27.32 23.82 -23.91
CA LEU A 143 28.46 24.71 -24.16
C LEU A 143 28.04 26.19 -24.21
N SER A 144 26.96 26.52 -24.92
CA SER A 144 26.44 27.89 -24.97
C SER A 144 25.92 28.38 -23.61
N CYS A 145 25.28 27.51 -22.82
CA CYS A 145 24.95 27.80 -21.43
C CYS A 145 26.21 28.03 -20.56
N PHE A 146 27.28 27.25 -20.73
CA PHE A 146 28.55 27.42 -20.01
C PHE A 146 29.28 28.72 -20.37
N VAL A 147 29.33 29.07 -21.66
CA VAL A 147 29.83 30.38 -22.11
C VAL A 147 28.98 31.51 -21.53
N LEU A 148 27.65 31.39 -21.56
CA LEU A 148 26.75 32.35 -20.93
C LEU A 148 27.00 32.49 -19.41
N THR A 149 27.23 31.39 -18.69
CA THR A 149 27.60 31.43 -17.26
C THR A 149 28.89 32.24 -17.04
N THR A 150 29.89 32.04 -17.90
CA THR A 150 31.17 32.76 -17.84
C THR A 150 31.00 34.26 -18.08
N VAL A 151 30.17 34.65 -19.06
CA VAL A 151 29.81 36.06 -19.31
C VAL A 151 29.02 36.64 -18.13
N MET A 152 28.07 35.90 -17.56
CA MET A 152 27.27 36.36 -16.42
C MET A 152 28.11 36.54 -15.15
N ILE A 153 29.08 35.67 -14.86
CA ILE A 153 30.03 35.86 -13.74
C ILE A 153 30.78 37.19 -13.91
N SER A 154 31.25 37.52 -15.13
CA SER A 154 31.90 38.79 -15.40
C SER A 154 30.97 40.00 -15.26
N VAL A 155 29.72 39.92 -15.70
CA VAL A 155 28.71 40.99 -15.55
C VAL A 155 28.32 41.21 -14.08
N VAL A 156 28.20 40.12 -13.31
CA VAL A 156 27.87 40.15 -11.88
C VAL A 156 29.03 40.71 -11.06
N HIS A 157 30.27 40.38 -11.39
CA HIS A 157 31.46 40.92 -10.75
C HIS A 157 31.55 42.45 -10.79
N GLU A 158 31.15 43.09 -11.89
CA GLU A 158 31.06 44.56 -11.98
C GLU A 158 29.92 45.13 -11.09
N ARG A 159 28.86 44.35 -10.81
CA ARG A 159 27.72 44.76 -9.98
C ARG A 159 27.95 44.59 -8.48
N VAL A 160 28.66 43.55 -8.05
CA VAL A 160 28.90 43.23 -6.62
C VAL A 160 29.46 44.45 -5.86
N PRO A 161 28.88 44.85 -4.73
CA PRO A 161 29.41 45.96 -3.93
C PRO A 161 30.77 45.60 -3.32
N PRO A 162 31.66 46.59 -3.06
CA PRO A 162 32.91 46.33 -2.34
C PRO A 162 32.64 45.72 -0.96
N LYS A 163 33.44 44.74 -0.54
CA LYS A 163 33.33 44.06 0.78
C LYS A 163 33.58 45.01 1.95
N GLU A 164 34.21 46.15 1.67
CA GLU A 164 34.46 47.28 2.57
C GLU A 164 33.19 48.13 2.82
N VAL A 165 32.19 48.03 1.94
CA VAL A 165 30.91 48.77 2.01
C VAL A 165 29.77 47.88 2.50
N GLN A 166 29.77 46.60 2.11
CA GLN A 166 28.79 45.61 2.58
C GLN A 166 29.50 44.34 3.07
N PRO A 167 29.46 44.02 4.38
CA PRO A 167 30.11 42.84 4.92
C PRO A 167 29.39 41.54 4.49
N PRO A 168 30.02 40.36 4.71
CA PRO A 168 29.38 39.06 4.51
C PRO A 168 28.06 38.94 5.27
N LEU A 169 27.13 38.14 4.73
CA LEU A 169 25.89 37.78 5.42
C LEU A 169 26.17 36.75 6.53
N PRO A 170 25.39 36.75 7.63
CA PRO A 170 25.50 35.71 8.65
C PRO A 170 25.09 34.35 8.08
N ASP A 171 25.91 33.33 8.30
CA ASP A 171 25.67 31.95 7.87
C ASP A 171 25.98 31.00 9.01
N THR A 172 24.98 30.20 9.40
CA THR A 172 25.07 29.32 10.57
C THR A 172 26.20 28.31 10.50
N PHE A 173 26.69 27.92 9.31
CA PHE A 173 27.86 27.06 9.20
C PHE A 173 29.15 27.82 9.56
N PHE A 174 29.30 29.06 9.10
CA PHE A 174 30.45 29.91 9.41
C PHE A 174 30.50 30.32 10.89
N ASP A 175 29.36 30.35 11.57
CA ASP A 175 29.28 30.56 13.03
C ASP A 175 29.83 29.38 13.84
N HIS A 176 29.82 28.15 13.28
CA HIS A 176 30.20 26.92 13.97
C HIS A 176 31.56 26.34 13.55
N PHE A 177 32.03 26.64 12.33
CA PHE A 177 33.29 26.14 11.78
C PHE A 177 34.23 27.28 11.40
N ASN A 178 35.52 27.10 11.67
CA ASN A 178 36.56 28.05 11.26
C ASN A 178 37.07 27.71 9.84
N ARG A 179 37.40 28.76 9.08
CA ARG A 179 37.86 28.63 7.68
C ARG A 179 39.14 27.80 7.54
N VAL A 180 39.10 26.80 6.66
CA VAL A 180 40.21 25.93 6.29
C VAL A 180 40.67 26.28 4.87
N GLN A 181 41.82 26.97 4.75
CA GLN A 181 42.27 27.57 3.49
C GLN A 181 42.52 26.57 2.34
N TRP A 182 42.98 25.34 2.67
CA TRP A 182 43.24 24.29 1.67
C TRP A 182 41.99 23.52 1.23
N ALA A 183 40.84 23.68 1.90
CA ALA A 183 39.67 22.83 1.67
C ALA A 183 39.12 22.96 0.25
N PHE A 184 39.12 24.17 -0.33
CA PHE A 184 38.58 24.40 -1.67
C PHE A 184 39.32 23.60 -2.75
N SER A 185 40.66 23.51 -2.67
CA SER A 185 41.46 22.70 -3.58
C SER A 185 41.12 21.21 -3.51
N ILE A 186 40.70 20.70 -2.35
CA ILE A 186 40.28 19.30 -2.18
C ILE A 186 38.88 19.07 -2.78
N CYS A 187 37.99 20.06 -2.74
CA CYS A 187 36.75 20.04 -3.52
C CYS A 187 37.04 19.93 -5.02
N GLU A 188 37.91 20.77 -5.58
CA GLU A 188 38.25 20.73 -7.01
C GLU A 188 38.91 19.40 -7.42
N ILE A 189 39.84 18.87 -6.61
CA ILE A 189 40.45 17.56 -6.82
C ILE A 189 39.40 16.44 -6.82
N ASN A 190 38.52 16.39 -5.82
CA ASN A 190 37.43 15.40 -5.75
C ASN A 190 36.48 15.53 -6.96
N GLY A 191 36.19 16.75 -7.40
CA GLY A 191 35.39 17.04 -8.60
C GLY A 191 36.03 16.50 -9.88
N MET A 192 37.33 16.77 -10.09
CA MET A 192 38.09 16.26 -11.24
C MET A 192 38.15 14.72 -11.26
N ILE A 193 38.37 14.08 -10.10
CA ILE A 193 38.36 12.61 -9.98
C ILE A 193 36.99 12.05 -10.34
N LEU A 194 35.91 12.61 -9.78
CA LEU A 194 34.54 12.12 -10.01
C LEU A 194 34.13 12.28 -11.49
N VAL A 195 34.50 13.39 -12.14
CA VAL A 195 34.29 13.62 -13.57
C VAL A 195 35.15 12.67 -14.42
N GLY A 196 36.39 12.40 -14.03
CA GLY A 196 37.25 11.41 -14.70
C GLY A 196 36.67 9.99 -14.65
N LEU A 197 36.23 9.54 -13.47
CA LEU A 197 35.54 8.25 -13.28
C LEU A 197 34.26 8.15 -14.11
N TRP A 198 33.48 9.24 -14.19
CA TRP A 198 32.28 9.30 -15.04
C TRP A 198 32.60 9.21 -16.52
N LEU A 199 33.61 9.94 -17.02
CA LEU A 199 34.04 9.87 -18.42
C LEU A 199 34.53 8.47 -18.80
N ILE A 200 35.24 7.79 -17.90
CA ILE A 200 35.71 6.41 -18.10
C ILE A 200 34.52 5.43 -18.12
N GLN A 201 33.59 5.52 -17.18
CA GLN A 201 32.35 4.72 -17.19
C GLN A 201 31.54 4.95 -18.47
N TRP A 202 31.43 6.21 -18.92
CA TRP A 202 30.77 6.60 -20.17
C TRP A 202 31.44 6.03 -21.42
N LEU A 203 32.77 6.05 -21.51
CA LEU A 203 33.52 5.44 -22.60
C LEU A 203 33.31 3.92 -22.69
N LEU A 204 32.92 3.27 -21.60
CA LEU A 204 32.68 1.82 -21.51
C LEU A 204 31.21 1.42 -21.73
N LEU A 205 30.26 2.37 -21.78
CA LEU A 205 28.83 2.10 -21.99
C LEU A 205 28.49 1.78 -23.45
N LYS A 206 27.51 0.90 -23.70
CA LYS A 206 27.05 0.54 -25.06
C LYS A 206 26.26 1.67 -25.73
N TYR A 207 25.45 2.40 -24.97
CA TYR A 207 24.48 3.39 -25.48
C TYR A 207 24.95 4.86 -25.34
N LYS A 208 26.24 5.12 -25.62
CA LYS A 208 26.95 6.38 -25.34
C LYS A 208 26.19 7.64 -25.77
N SER A 209 25.68 7.70 -27.00
CA SER A 209 24.94 8.86 -27.57
C SER A 209 23.67 9.25 -26.78
N ILE A 210 22.97 8.28 -26.20
CA ILE A 210 21.76 8.55 -25.39
C ILE A 210 22.18 9.06 -24.01
N ILE A 211 23.13 8.39 -23.37
CA ILE A 211 23.58 8.77 -22.02
C ILE A 211 24.25 10.17 -22.04
N SER A 212 25.04 10.49 -23.07
CA SER A 212 25.57 11.84 -23.31
C SER A 212 24.50 12.91 -23.49
N ARG A 213 23.46 12.67 -24.31
CA ARG A 213 22.45 13.72 -24.58
C ARG A 213 21.65 14.05 -23.32
N ARG A 214 21.36 13.04 -22.48
CA ARG A 214 20.74 13.22 -21.15
C ARG A 214 21.64 14.05 -20.24
N PHE A 215 22.93 13.72 -20.15
CA PHE A 215 23.91 14.45 -19.35
C PHE A 215 24.00 15.93 -19.77
N PHE A 216 24.27 16.21 -21.05
CA PHE A 216 24.40 17.59 -21.54
C PHE A 216 23.09 18.40 -21.42
N CYS A 217 21.93 17.78 -21.66
CA CYS A 217 20.64 18.47 -21.50
C CYS A 217 20.37 18.89 -20.05
N ILE A 218 20.73 18.06 -19.06
CA ILE A 218 20.58 18.39 -17.64
C ILE A 218 21.62 19.43 -17.21
N VAL A 219 22.91 19.25 -17.57
CA VAL A 219 23.99 20.22 -17.28
C VAL A 219 23.65 21.62 -17.81
N GLY A 220 23.31 21.76 -19.10
CA GLY A 220 22.97 23.05 -19.70
C GLY A 220 21.80 23.74 -19.01
N THR A 221 20.80 22.97 -18.59
CA THR A 221 19.61 23.49 -17.88
C THR A 221 19.94 23.97 -16.46
N LEU A 222 20.80 23.26 -15.71
CA LEU A 222 21.27 23.71 -14.39
C LEU A 222 22.14 24.97 -14.50
N TYR A 223 23.06 25.02 -15.46
CA TYR A 223 23.90 26.20 -15.69
C TYR A 223 23.08 27.41 -16.19
N LEU A 224 22.02 27.20 -16.98
CA LEU A 224 21.08 28.27 -17.34
C LEU A 224 20.31 28.80 -16.12
N TYR A 225 19.87 27.94 -15.20
CA TYR A 225 19.27 28.39 -13.95
C TYR A 225 20.28 29.18 -13.09
N ARG A 226 21.55 28.75 -13.02
CA ARG A 226 22.65 29.49 -12.36
C ARG A 226 22.84 30.89 -12.97
N CYS A 227 22.87 31.00 -14.31
CA CYS A 227 22.92 32.30 -15.01
C CYS A 227 21.80 33.26 -14.55
N ILE A 228 20.57 32.76 -14.48
CA ILE A 228 19.41 33.56 -14.09
C ILE A 228 19.51 33.98 -12.62
N THR A 229 19.82 33.06 -11.70
CA THR A 229 19.91 33.39 -10.26
C THR A 229 21.03 34.38 -9.95
N MET A 230 22.23 34.20 -10.53
CA MET A 230 23.34 35.14 -10.36
C MET A 230 23.00 36.54 -10.89
N TYR A 231 22.32 36.64 -12.04
CA TYR A 231 21.96 37.93 -12.65
C TYR A 231 20.87 38.68 -11.88
N VAL A 232 19.90 37.95 -11.33
CA VAL A 232 18.74 38.51 -10.61
C VAL A 232 19.14 38.96 -9.19
N THR A 233 19.99 38.21 -8.49
CA THR A 233 20.39 38.52 -7.11
C THR A 233 21.89 38.34 -6.92
N THR A 234 22.61 39.45 -6.79
CA THR A 234 24.06 39.46 -6.48
C THR A 234 24.28 39.59 -4.98
N LEU A 235 24.83 38.57 -4.32
CA LEU A 235 25.12 38.58 -2.88
C LEU A 235 26.50 39.16 -2.56
N PRO A 236 26.70 39.78 -1.37
CA PRO A 236 28.01 40.18 -0.91
C PRO A 236 28.90 38.95 -0.67
N VAL A 237 30.21 39.15 -0.76
CA VAL A 237 31.23 38.10 -0.69
C VAL A 237 31.19 37.35 0.66
N PRO A 238 31.24 36.00 0.70
CA PRO A 238 31.06 35.23 1.94
C PRO A 238 32.21 35.34 2.96
N GLY A 239 33.34 35.95 2.60
CA GLY A 239 34.42 36.22 3.55
C GLY A 239 35.36 37.33 3.11
N MET A 240 35.99 37.99 4.08
CA MET A 240 36.89 39.13 3.81
C MET A 240 38.21 38.73 3.13
N HIS A 241 38.54 37.44 3.10
CA HIS A 241 39.76 36.85 2.54
C HIS A 241 39.83 36.84 1.00
N PHE A 242 38.72 37.12 0.31
CA PHE A 242 38.69 37.14 -1.16
C PHE A 242 39.47 38.31 -1.75
N ASN A 243 40.33 38.03 -2.72
CA ASN A 243 41.04 39.01 -3.53
C ASN A 243 40.36 39.14 -4.90
N CYS A 244 39.31 39.96 -4.96
CA CYS A 244 38.55 40.20 -6.18
C CYS A 244 39.34 41.08 -7.17
N SER A 245 39.23 40.77 -8.47
CA SER A 245 39.79 41.60 -9.54
C SER A 245 39.28 43.06 -9.50
N PRO A 246 40.06 44.03 -10.00
CA PRO A 246 39.58 45.42 -10.14
C PRO A 246 38.48 45.51 -11.20
N LYS A 247 37.47 46.36 -10.96
CA LYS A 247 36.37 46.59 -11.91
C LYS A 247 36.84 47.27 -13.20
N LEU A 248 36.23 46.90 -14.33
CA LEU A 248 36.58 47.36 -15.67
C LEU A 248 35.69 48.51 -16.20
N PHE A 249 34.56 48.79 -15.57
CA PHE A 249 33.72 49.98 -15.83
C PHE A 249 33.34 50.23 -17.30
N GLY A 250 33.29 49.19 -18.14
CA GLY A 250 32.88 49.27 -19.54
C GLY A 250 33.97 49.00 -20.60
N ASP A 251 35.20 48.68 -20.21
CA ASP A 251 36.21 48.16 -21.16
C ASP A 251 35.83 46.75 -21.64
N TRP A 252 35.12 46.69 -22.77
CA TRP A 252 34.65 45.47 -23.42
C TRP A 252 35.80 44.55 -23.87
N GLU A 253 36.96 45.10 -24.20
CA GLU A 253 38.08 44.33 -24.75
C GLU A 253 38.86 43.63 -23.62
N ALA A 254 39.10 44.33 -22.50
CA ALA A 254 39.57 43.70 -21.27
C ALA A 254 38.54 42.73 -20.68
N GLN A 255 37.24 43.01 -20.80
CA GLN A 255 36.19 42.11 -20.32
C GLN A 255 36.17 40.80 -21.12
N LEU A 256 36.27 40.86 -22.45
CA LEU A 256 36.42 39.67 -23.29
C LEU A 256 37.70 38.89 -22.97
N ARG A 257 38.83 39.58 -22.71
CA ARG A 257 40.07 38.91 -22.24
C ARG A 257 39.86 38.12 -20.95
N ARG A 258 39.12 38.66 -19.96
CA ARG A 258 38.78 37.94 -18.72
C ARG A 258 37.86 36.74 -18.97
N ILE A 259 36.82 36.92 -19.79
CA ILE A 259 35.87 35.86 -20.18
C ILE A 259 36.63 34.70 -20.85
N MET A 260 37.55 34.99 -21.78
CA MET A 260 38.37 33.96 -22.43
C MET A 260 39.35 33.27 -21.47
N LYS A 261 39.96 34.00 -20.51
CA LYS A 261 40.80 33.40 -19.45
C LYS A 261 40.00 32.39 -18.61
N LEU A 262 38.77 32.74 -18.22
CA LEU A 262 37.93 31.87 -17.38
C LEU A 262 37.43 30.63 -18.16
N ILE A 263 37.06 30.78 -19.43
CA ILE A 263 36.69 29.65 -20.31
C ILE A 263 37.88 28.69 -20.46
N ALA A 264 39.08 29.21 -20.74
CA ALA A 264 40.30 28.40 -20.90
C ALA A 264 40.69 27.66 -19.60
N GLY A 265 40.46 28.26 -18.44
CA GLY A 265 40.68 27.64 -17.13
C GLY A 265 39.55 26.73 -16.64
N GLY A 266 38.51 26.50 -17.45
CA GLY A 266 37.37 25.61 -17.12
C GLY A 266 36.47 26.11 -15.98
N GLY A 267 36.67 27.34 -15.51
CA GLY A 267 36.01 27.87 -14.31
C GLY A 267 36.57 27.37 -12.97
N LEU A 268 37.72 26.69 -12.95
CA LEU A 268 38.40 26.27 -11.72
C LEU A 268 39.30 27.39 -11.16
N SER A 269 39.62 27.29 -9.87
CA SER A 269 40.57 28.16 -9.17
C SER A 269 42.01 27.64 -9.24
N ILE A 270 42.23 26.31 -9.22
CA ILE A 270 43.56 25.68 -9.30
C ILE A 270 44.35 26.04 -10.57
N THR A 271 43.66 26.48 -11.62
CA THR A 271 44.22 26.97 -12.89
C THR A 271 44.62 28.45 -12.88
N GLY A 272 44.49 29.15 -11.73
CA GLY A 272 44.88 30.56 -11.59
C GLY A 272 44.01 31.53 -12.39
N SER A 273 42.76 31.15 -12.68
CA SER A 273 41.83 31.89 -13.55
C SER A 273 40.64 32.55 -12.86
N HIS A 274 40.30 32.17 -11.63
CA HIS A 274 39.02 32.53 -10.99
C HIS A 274 39.11 33.73 -10.03
N ASP A 275 39.66 34.84 -10.50
CA ASP A 275 39.84 36.09 -9.74
C ASP A 275 38.57 36.98 -9.70
N MET A 276 37.38 36.42 -10.00
CA MET A 276 36.11 37.14 -10.12
C MET A 276 35.11 36.72 -9.03
N CYS A 277 34.51 37.70 -8.37
CA CYS A 277 33.63 37.52 -7.21
C CYS A 277 32.16 37.77 -7.57
N GLY A 278 31.23 37.02 -6.96
CA GLY A 278 29.78 37.31 -7.01
C GLY A 278 28.84 36.12 -7.20
N ASP A 279 29.37 34.92 -7.45
CA ASP A 279 28.57 33.69 -7.61
C ASP A 279 28.43 32.93 -6.29
N TYR A 280 27.55 33.44 -5.41
CA TYR A 280 27.35 32.94 -4.05
C TYR A 280 25.88 32.58 -3.74
N LEU A 281 25.08 32.28 -4.77
CA LEU A 281 23.66 31.93 -4.64
C LEU A 281 23.31 30.55 -5.25
N TYR A 282 24.15 30.01 -6.16
CA TYR A 282 23.94 28.69 -6.75
C TYR A 282 25.29 28.05 -7.11
N SER A 283 25.93 27.34 -6.18
CA SER A 283 27.26 26.76 -6.39
C SER A 283 27.33 25.73 -7.52
N GLY A 284 28.08 26.06 -8.58
CA GLY A 284 28.36 25.14 -9.68
C GLY A 284 29.24 23.94 -9.31
N HIS A 285 30.09 24.07 -8.30
CA HIS A 285 30.88 22.96 -7.78
C HIS A 285 29.96 21.91 -7.14
N THR A 286 28.98 22.35 -6.34
CA THR A 286 27.94 21.47 -5.78
C THR A 286 27.08 20.81 -6.87
N VAL A 287 26.73 21.54 -7.94
CA VAL A 287 26.05 20.96 -9.12
C VAL A 287 26.85 19.82 -9.71
N MET A 288 28.13 20.05 -10.04
CA MET A 288 28.94 19.07 -10.76
C MET A 288 29.28 17.85 -9.90
N LEU A 289 29.59 18.02 -8.61
CA LEU A 289 29.77 16.91 -7.67
C LEU A 289 28.50 16.04 -7.58
N THR A 290 27.36 16.68 -7.26
CA THR A 290 26.07 15.98 -7.07
C THR A 290 25.63 15.26 -8.33
N LEU A 291 25.64 15.96 -9.48
CA LEU A 291 25.13 15.43 -10.74
C LEU A 291 25.98 14.26 -11.26
N THR A 292 27.30 14.37 -11.14
CA THR A 292 28.22 13.35 -11.65
C THR A 292 28.10 12.05 -10.84
N TYR A 293 27.97 12.14 -9.51
CA TYR A 293 27.65 10.97 -8.68
C TYR A 293 26.30 10.33 -9.05
N LEU A 294 25.24 11.12 -9.27
CA LEU A 294 23.92 10.60 -9.67
C LEU A 294 23.98 9.86 -11.01
N PHE A 295 24.70 10.40 -12.00
CA PHE A 295 24.91 9.75 -13.30
C PHE A 295 25.76 8.48 -13.20
N ILE A 296 26.85 8.49 -12.41
CA ILE A 296 27.65 7.31 -12.11
C ILE A 296 26.76 6.19 -11.54
N LYS A 297 25.97 6.49 -10.51
CA LYS A 297 25.09 5.54 -9.81
C LYS A 297 23.97 4.98 -10.69
N GLU A 298 23.37 5.81 -11.54
CA GLU A 298 22.26 5.37 -12.39
C GLU A 298 22.74 4.54 -13.59
N TYR A 299 23.91 4.83 -14.17
CA TYR A 299 24.39 4.10 -15.35
C TYR A 299 25.50 3.08 -15.05
N SER A 300 25.55 2.54 -13.83
CA SER A 300 26.46 1.46 -13.40
C SER A 300 25.71 0.24 -12.80
N PRO A 301 26.32 -0.95 -12.67
CA PRO A 301 25.65 -2.14 -12.14
C PRO A 301 25.39 -2.03 -10.62
N ARG A 302 24.23 -2.50 -10.15
CA ARG A 302 23.90 -2.55 -8.70
C ARG A 302 24.86 -3.44 -7.87
N ARG A 303 25.61 -4.34 -8.51
CA ARG A 303 26.67 -5.16 -7.89
C ARG A 303 27.89 -4.33 -7.43
N LEU A 304 28.14 -3.17 -8.05
CA LEU A 304 29.27 -2.28 -7.73
C LEU A 304 28.95 -1.32 -6.56
N TRP A 305 28.34 -1.84 -5.50
CA TRP A 305 27.89 -1.04 -4.36
C TRP A 305 29.02 -0.27 -3.67
N TRP A 306 30.20 -0.89 -3.53
CA TRP A 306 31.40 -0.25 -2.95
C TRP A 306 31.89 0.94 -3.79
N TYR A 307 31.85 0.86 -5.12
CA TYR A 307 32.16 1.96 -6.03
C TYR A 307 31.15 3.10 -5.89
N HIS A 308 29.86 2.78 -5.70
CA HIS A 308 28.84 3.80 -5.40
C HIS A 308 29.11 4.51 -4.07
N TRP A 309 29.54 3.78 -3.04
CA TRP A 309 29.89 4.37 -1.74
C TRP A 309 31.11 5.29 -1.81
N VAL A 310 32.18 4.90 -2.53
CA VAL A 310 33.35 5.78 -2.69
C VAL A 310 33.02 7.02 -3.51
N CYS A 311 32.30 6.88 -4.63
CA CYS A 311 31.86 8.03 -5.44
C CYS A 311 30.87 8.95 -4.68
N TRP A 312 30.03 8.39 -3.80
CA TRP A 312 29.19 9.18 -2.89
C TRP A 312 30.03 9.93 -1.86
N LEU A 313 30.99 9.25 -1.22
CA LEU A 313 31.87 9.84 -0.21
C LEU A 313 32.72 10.99 -0.81
N LEU A 314 33.28 10.81 -2.01
CA LEU A 314 33.99 11.88 -2.73
C LEU A 314 33.09 13.09 -3.00
N SER A 315 31.82 12.87 -3.38
CA SER A 315 30.86 13.95 -3.58
C SER A 315 30.51 14.66 -2.27
N VAL A 316 30.29 13.94 -1.16
CA VAL A 316 29.93 14.52 0.15
C VAL A 316 31.11 15.27 0.76
N VAL A 317 32.32 14.69 0.73
CA VAL A 317 33.54 15.35 1.21
C VAL A 317 33.84 16.60 0.37
N GLY A 318 33.69 16.53 -0.96
CA GLY A 318 33.81 17.72 -1.82
C GLY A 318 32.85 18.83 -1.41
N ILE A 319 31.56 18.52 -1.21
CA ILE A 319 30.54 19.49 -0.78
C ILE A 319 30.82 20.06 0.62
N PHE A 320 31.30 19.25 1.57
CA PHE A 320 31.67 19.72 2.91
C PHE A 320 32.92 20.63 2.87
N CYS A 321 33.89 20.30 2.00
CA CYS A 321 35.08 21.13 1.77
C CYS A 321 34.77 22.49 1.12
N ILE A 322 33.69 22.62 0.33
CA ILE A 322 33.20 23.93 -0.16
C ILE A 322 32.85 24.85 1.02
N LEU A 323 32.09 24.33 1.99
CA LEU A 323 31.65 25.10 3.16
C LEU A 323 32.81 25.42 4.11
N LEU A 324 33.69 24.45 4.39
CA LEU A 324 34.90 24.67 5.19
C LEU A 324 35.88 25.70 4.60
N ALA A 325 35.83 25.93 3.29
CA ALA A 325 36.63 26.98 2.66
C ALA A 325 36.06 28.40 2.89
N HIS A 326 34.81 28.53 3.35
CA HIS A 326 34.05 29.80 3.44
C HIS A 326 34.01 30.57 2.11
N ASP A 327 34.11 29.85 0.98
CA ASP A 327 34.15 30.42 -0.37
C ASP A 327 32.76 30.41 -1.05
N HIS A 328 31.75 29.81 -0.39
CA HIS A 328 30.36 29.66 -0.81
C HIS A 328 29.46 29.61 0.45
N TYR A 329 28.26 30.20 0.40
CA TYR A 329 27.32 30.18 1.53
C TYR A 329 26.58 28.83 1.61
N THR A 330 26.16 28.43 2.82
CA THR A 330 25.37 27.20 3.04
C THR A 330 24.09 27.18 2.22
N VAL A 331 23.45 28.33 2.01
CA VAL A 331 22.26 28.44 1.17
C VAL A 331 22.53 28.09 -0.30
N ASP A 332 23.71 28.43 -0.85
CA ASP A 332 24.02 28.18 -2.25
C ASP A 332 24.30 26.69 -2.55
N VAL A 333 24.85 25.98 -1.54
CA VAL A 333 25.03 24.53 -1.56
C VAL A 333 23.69 23.81 -1.44
N VAL A 334 22.83 24.22 -0.50
CA VAL A 334 21.49 23.61 -0.29
C VAL A 334 20.60 23.81 -1.51
N VAL A 335 20.57 25.01 -2.09
CA VAL A 335 19.82 25.33 -3.32
C VAL A 335 20.37 24.52 -4.50
N ALA A 336 21.70 24.47 -4.68
CA ALA A 336 22.32 23.70 -5.75
C ALA A 336 22.00 22.20 -5.67
N TYR A 337 22.12 21.59 -4.48
CA TYR A 337 21.78 20.20 -4.24
C TYR A 337 20.29 19.91 -4.51
N TYR A 338 19.39 20.77 -4.02
CA TYR A 338 17.95 20.60 -4.22
C TYR A 338 17.55 20.68 -5.70
N ILE A 339 17.98 21.70 -6.44
CA ILE A 339 17.60 21.85 -7.85
C ILE A 339 18.24 20.74 -8.70
N THR A 340 19.50 20.39 -8.45
CA THR A 340 20.21 19.31 -9.17
C THR A 340 19.51 17.96 -9.00
N THR A 341 19.19 17.58 -7.76
CA THR A 341 18.50 16.30 -7.49
C THR A 341 17.09 16.28 -8.06
N ARG A 342 16.29 17.34 -7.88
CA ARG A 342 14.91 17.40 -8.41
C ARG A 342 14.88 17.35 -9.93
N LEU A 343 15.75 18.09 -10.63
CA LEU A 343 15.83 18.06 -12.09
C LEU A 343 16.28 16.68 -12.59
N PHE A 344 17.29 16.06 -11.96
CA PHE A 344 17.76 14.73 -12.33
C PHE A 344 16.64 13.68 -12.23
N TRP A 345 15.89 13.67 -11.13
CA TRP A 345 14.80 12.70 -10.93
C TRP A 345 13.60 12.97 -11.84
N TRP A 346 13.17 14.23 -12.03
CA TRP A 346 12.09 14.54 -12.98
C TRP A 346 12.46 14.14 -14.41
N TYR A 347 13.67 14.46 -14.86
CA TYR A 347 14.16 14.10 -16.19
C TYR A 347 14.16 12.58 -16.38
N HIS A 348 14.76 11.82 -15.46
CA HIS A 348 14.85 10.36 -15.60
C HIS A 348 13.51 9.65 -15.45
N THR A 349 12.59 10.14 -14.60
CA THR A 349 11.22 9.61 -14.50
C THR A 349 10.48 9.77 -15.84
N MET A 350 10.54 10.95 -16.47
CA MET A 350 9.93 11.15 -17.78
C MET A 350 10.66 10.36 -18.89
N ALA A 351 11.99 10.26 -18.82
CA ALA A 351 12.79 9.55 -19.83
C ALA A 351 12.57 8.03 -19.81
N ASN A 352 12.19 7.47 -18.65
CA ASN A 352 11.95 6.04 -18.48
C ASN A 352 10.47 5.66 -18.67
N GLN A 353 9.51 6.51 -18.29
CA GLN A 353 8.07 6.23 -18.42
C GLN A 353 7.49 6.79 -19.73
N GLN A 354 7.07 5.92 -20.64
CA GLN A 354 6.71 6.31 -22.01
C GLN A 354 5.56 7.34 -22.08
N VAL A 355 4.53 7.18 -21.23
CA VAL A 355 3.37 8.08 -21.12
C VAL A 355 3.78 9.53 -20.80
N LEU A 356 4.90 9.73 -20.10
CA LEU A 356 5.38 11.05 -19.70
C LEU A 356 6.24 11.75 -20.77
N LYS A 357 6.43 11.15 -21.95
CA LYS A 357 7.07 11.77 -23.13
C LYS A 357 6.07 12.44 -24.07
N GLU A 358 4.78 12.27 -23.82
CA GLU A 358 3.70 12.84 -24.62
C GLU A 358 3.08 14.08 -23.95
N ALA A 359 2.71 15.06 -24.78
CA ALA A 359 2.26 16.37 -24.31
C ALA A 359 0.75 16.36 -24.02
N SER A 360 0.35 15.74 -22.90
CA SER A 360 -1.04 15.71 -22.43
C SER A 360 -1.35 16.79 -21.39
N GLN A 361 -2.62 17.16 -21.23
CA GLN A 361 -3.05 18.12 -20.19
C GLN A 361 -2.87 17.58 -18.75
N MET A 362 -2.83 16.24 -18.61
CA MET A 362 -2.60 15.52 -17.35
C MET A 362 -1.11 15.47 -16.96
N ASN A 363 -0.21 15.48 -17.95
CA ASN A 363 1.23 15.52 -17.69
C ASN A 363 1.62 16.92 -17.20
N LEU A 364 1.52 17.16 -15.88
CA LEU A 364 1.91 18.45 -15.28
C LEU A 364 3.40 18.77 -15.51
N LEU A 365 4.26 17.76 -15.65
CA LEU A 365 5.67 17.96 -16.01
C LEU A 365 5.82 18.44 -17.46
N ALA A 366 4.85 18.22 -18.36
CA ALA A 366 4.85 18.80 -19.71
C ALA A 366 4.71 20.34 -19.73
N ARG A 367 4.44 20.96 -18.57
CA ARG A 367 4.36 22.43 -18.41
C ARG A 367 5.73 23.07 -18.10
N VAL A 368 6.79 22.30 -17.83
CA VAL A 368 8.12 22.88 -17.64
C VAL A 368 8.68 23.36 -18.99
N TRP A 369 9.34 24.52 -19.00
CA TRP A 369 9.77 25.17 -20.25
C TRP A 369 10.72 24.29 -21.10
N TRP A 370 11.56 23.47 -20.45
CA TRP A 370 12.51 22.56 -21.09
C TRP A 370 11.88 21.25 -21.60
N TYR A 371 10.57 21.06 -21.44
CA TYR A 371 9.87 19.85 -21.90
C TYR A 371 9.93 19.64 -23.42
N ARG A 372 9.86 20.72 -24.21
CA ARG A 372 9.93 20.61 -25.68
C ARG A 372 11.33 20.17 -26.17
N PRO A 373 12.45 20.74 -25.68
CA PRO A 373 13.78 20.15 -25.86
C PRO A 373 13.88 18.68 -25.41
N PHE A 374 13.39 18.35 -24.21
CA PHE A 374 13.38 16.98 -23.69
C PHE A 374 12.67 16.00 -24.64
N GLN A 375 11.46 16.36 -25.09
CA GLN A 375 10.64 15.56 -26.01
C GLN A 375 11.37 15.30 -27.34
N TYR A 376 12.17 16.26 -27.84
CA TYR A 376 13.00 16.08 -29.04
C TYR A 376 14.17 15.10 -28.82
N PHE A 377 14.88 15.22 -27.71
CA PHE A 377 16.05 14.38 -27.41
C PHE A 377 15.68 12.92 -27.14
N GLU A 378 14.56 12.67 -26.46
CA GLU A 378 14.11 11.34 -26.02
C GLU A 378 13.07 10.66 -26.95
N LYS A 379 12.57 11.35 -28.01
CA LYS A 379 11.54 10.83 -28.94
C LYS A 379 11.77 9.38 -29.41
N ASN A 380 13.03 9.03 -29.66
CA ASN A 380 13.43 7.77 -30.28
C ASN A 380 14.07 6.80 -29.27
N VAL A 381 13.78 6.98 -27.97
CA VAL A 381 14.23 6.10 -26.87
C VAL A 381 12.98 5.53 -26.19
N GLN A 382 12.75 4.22 -26.31
CA GLN A 382 11.62 3.53 -25.69
C GLN A 382 12.04 2.94 -24.34
N GLY A 383 11.28 3.20 -23.27
CA GLY A 383 11.54 2.63 -21.93
C GLY A 383 12.89 2.99 -21.29
N ILE A 384 13.40 2.09 -20.46
CA ILE A 384 14.65 2.22 -19.68
C ILE A 384 15.84 1.76 -20.52
N VAL A 385 16.88 2.61 -20.63
CA VAL A 385 18.12 2.28 -21.34
C VAL A 385 18.88 1.15 -20.62
N PRO A 386 19.18 0.00 -21.27
CA PRO A 386 19.88 -1.10 -20.62
C PRO A 386 21.30 -0.74 -20.16
N ARG A 387 21.68 -1.18 -18.96
CA ARG A 387 23.01 -0.96 -18.36
C ARG A 387 24.07 -1.91 -18.94
N SER A 388 24.25 -1.88 -20.26
CA SER A 388 25.19 -2.71 -21.02
C SER A 388 26.51 -2.00 -21.29
N TYR A 389 27.62 -2.74 -21.22
CA TYR A 389 28.98 -2.24 -21.46
C TYR A 389 29.58 -2.87 -22.71
N HIS A 390 30.57 -2.20 -23.29
CA HIS A 390 31.37 -2.70 -24.41
C HIS A 390 32.79 -2.16 -24.30
N TRP A 391 33.78 -3.06 -24.38
CA TRP A 391 35.18 -2.72 -24.23
C TRP A 391 35.73 -2.09 -25.53
N PRO A 392 36.33 -0.88 -25.50
CA PRO A 392 36.63 -0.11 -26.72
C PRO A 392 37.92 -0.51 -27.44
N PHE A 393 38.72 -1.44 -26.88
CA PHE A 393 39.97 -1.89 -27.48
C PHE A 393 39.89 -3.39 -27.83
N PRO A 394 40.21 -3.82 -29.06
CA PRO A 394 40.41 -5.23 -29.33
C PRO A 394 41.63 -5.71 -28.54
N TRP A 395 41.46 -6.74 -27.72
CA TRP A 395 42.60 -7.41 -27.09
C TRP A 395 43.31 -8.26 -28.15
N PRO A 396 44.66 -8.36 -28.15
CA PRO A 396 45.34 -9.28 -29.04
C PRO A 396 44.87 -10.72 -28.77
N VAL A 397 44.35 -11.39 -29.79
CA VAL A 397 44.15 -12.84 -29.73
C VAL A 397 45.54 -13.49 -29.76
N SER A 398 45.85 -14.31 -28.75
CA SER A 398 47.09 -15.09 -28.75
C SER A 398 46.95 -16.22 -29.77
N GLU A 399 47.42 -16.01 -31.00
CA GLU A 399 47.53 -17.05 -32.02
C GLU A 399 48.59 -18.10 -31.60
N SER A 400 48.18 -19.06 -30.77
CA SER A 400 49.10 -20.07 -30.24
C SER A 400 48.42 -21.42 -29.93
N ALA A 401 47.70 -22.00 -30.91
CA ALA A 401 47.53 -23.46 -31.13
C ALA A 401 46.46 -23.83 -32.20
N GLU A 402 46.63 -23.45 -33.47
CA GLU A 402 45.92 -24.12 -34.58
C GLU A 402 46.88 -24.50 -35.72
N LYS A 403 47.75 -25.48 -35.45
CA LYS A 403 48.40 -26.28 -36.50
C LYS A 403 48.47 -27.74 -36.07
N SER A 404 48.19 -28.62 -37.04
CA SER A 404 48.21 -30.08 -36.96
C SER A 404 47.45 -30.73 -35.80
N GLN A 405 46.27 -31.28 -36.10
CA GLN A 405 46.13 -32.75 -36.17
C GLN A 405 45.12 -33.15 -37.25
N LEU A 406 45.62 -33.76 -38.34
CA LEU A 406 44.80 -34.55 -39.26
C LEU A 406 45.64 -35.60 -40.01
N SER A 407 46.11 -36.64 -39.31
CA SER A 407 46.48 -37.93 -39.91
C SER A 407 46.85 -39.00 -38.86
N SER A 408 46.42 -40.22 -39.14
CA SER A 408 46.91 -41.55 -38.71
C SER A 408 48.14 -41.70 -37.77
N GLY A 409 48.02 -42.59 -36.76
CA GLY A 409 49.14 -43.31 -36.13
C GLY A 409 49.66 -44.49 -37.01
N PRO A 410 50.22 -45.60 -36.47
CA PRO A 410 50.21 -46.07 -35.07
C PRO A 410 51.58 -46.58 -34.50
N GLY A 411 51.58 -47.06 -33.23
CA GLY A 411 52.67 -47.84 -32.58
C GLY A 411 53.72 -47.01 -31.81
N ASP A 412 54.53 -47.55 -30.90
CA ASP A 412 54.54 -48.87 -30.20
C ASP A 412 55.52 -48.84 -28.98
N GLY A 413 55.37 -49.76 -28.01
CA GLY A 413 56.46 -50.24 -27.11
C GLY A 413 56.71 -49.58 -25.72
N GLY A 414 56.98 -50.43 -24.71
CA GLY A 414 57.64 -50.13 -23.40
C GLY A 414 56.70 -49.70 -22.25
N GLN A 415 56.63 -50.30 -21.06
CA GLN A 415 57.66 -50.68 -20.03
C GLN A 415 58.36 -49.47 -19.38
N ASP A 416 58.59 -49.41 -18.05
CA ASP A 416 58.49 -50.46 -17.02
C ASP A 416 58.28 -49.95 -15.57
N SER A 417 57.93 -50.85 -14.64
CA SER A 417 58.14 -50.80 -13.17
C SER A 417 57.50 -49.69 -12.28
N GLY A 418 57.04 -50.08 -11.08
CA GLY A 418 56.78 -49.22 -9.91
C GLY A 418 57.73 -49.59 -8.74
N PRO A 419 57.29 -49.71 -7.46
CA PRO A 419 55.97 -49.41 -6.90
C PRO A 419 56.06 -48.61 -5.55
N PRO A 420 55.53 -48.98 -4.34
CA PRO A 420 54.87 -47.98 -3.47
C PRO A 420 55.38 -47.92 -1.99
N PHE A 421 54.79 -47.03 -1.17
CA PHE A 421 54.63 -47.29 0.29
C PHE A 421 53.43 -46.54 0.89
N ALA A 422 53.09 -46.83 2.16
CA ALA A 422 51.69 -46.98 2.57
C ALA A 422 51.41 -46.93 4.10
N LEU A 423 50.23 -46.37 4.48
CA LEU A 423 49.41 -46.71 5.67
C LEU A 423 49.99 -46.35 7.09
N PRO A 424 49.27 -46.54 8.23
CA PRO A 424 47.98 -45.87 8.59
C PRO A 424 47.80 -45.48 10.11
N GLY A 425 46.67 -44.80 10.44
CA GLY A 425 46.02 -44.81 11.78
C GLY A 425 46.41 -43.69 12.79
N HIS A 426 45.76 -43.50 13.96
CA HIS A 426 44.48 -44.03 14.50
C HIS A 426 44.07 -43.32 15.83
N THR A 427 42.79 -42.88 16.02
CA THR A 427 42.09 -42.60 17.34
C THR A 427 42.72 -41.60 18.39
N SER A 428 42.06 -41.05 19.43
CA SER A 428 40.67 -40.61 19.71
C SER A 428 40.58 -39.73 20.99
N SER A 429 39.49 -38.95 21.14
CA SER A 429 38.83 -38.52 22.42
C SER A 429 39.59 -37.85 23.60
N SER A 430 39.24 -36.59 23.91
CA SER A 430 38.95 -36.07 25.28
C SER A 430 38.28 -34.68 25.24
N GLU A 431 37.75 -34.16 26.36
CA GLU A 431 36.72 -33.11 26.39
C GLU A 431 36.98 -32.00 27.45
N TRP A 432 36.41 -30.80 27.23
CA TRP A 432 36.28 -29.63 28.14
C TRP A 432 37.51 -29.03 28.87
N LEU A 433 37.87 -27.78 28.52
CA LEU A 433 37.81 -26.65 29.48
C LEU A 433 38.00 -25.23 28.84
N SER A 434 36.95 -24.41 28.99
CA SER A 434 36.91 -22.93 29.06
C SER A 434 37.79 -21.98 28.20
N ARG A 435 37.06 -21.14 27.46
CA ARG A 435 37.20 -19.65 27.29
C ARG A 435 38.13 -19.03 26.23
N SER A 436 37.51 -18.08 25.52
CA SER A 436 38.02 -16.80 24.99
C SER A 436 39.15 -16.76 23.97
N SER A 437 38.80 -16.96 22.69
CA SER A 437 39.03 -15.96 21.62
C SER A 437 38.37 -16.38 20.31
N ASP A 438 37.31 -15.71 19.86
CA ASP A 438 36.81 -15.91 18.48
C ASP A 438 36.07 -14.68 17.92
N SER A 439 36.83 -13.61 17.71
CA SER A 439 36.42 -12.45 16.92
C SER A 439 37.06 -12.50 15.53
N CYS A 440 37.00 -13.65 14.86
CA CYS A 440 37.56 -13.83 13.51
C CYS A 440 36.46 -13.68 12.44
N PHE A 441 36.41 -12.51 11.80
CA PHE A 441 35.45 -12.20 10.74
C PHE A 441 35.70 -13.11 9.53
N SER A 442 34.67 -13.82 9.03
CA SER A 442 34.82 -14.82 7.95
C SER A 442 35.09 -14.18 6.58
N TRP A 443 36.36 -13.92 6.29
CA TRP A 443 36.80 -13.39 4.98
C TRP A 443 36.74 -14.42 3.85
N GLU A 444 36.89 -15.72 4.14
CA GLU A 444 37.02 -16.77 3.13
C GLU A 444 35.76 -16.94 2.26
N LYS A 445 34.56 -16.69 2.80
CA LYS A 445 33.30 -16.78 2.02
C LYS A 445 33.14 -15.67 0.96
N MET A 446 34.07 -14.72 0.86
CA MET A 446 34.11 -13.74 -0.22
C MET A 446 35.00 -14.15 -1.41
N ALA A 447 35.87 -15.16 -1.26
CA ALA A 447 37.00 -15.42 -2.16
C ALA A 447 36.71 -16.26 -3.42
N LYS A 448 35.45 -16.68 -3.66
CA LYS A 448 35.03 -17.41 -4.87
C LYS A 448 33.90 -16.70 -5.62
N ARG A 449 34.19 -15.49 -6.12
CA ARG A 449 33.37 -14.79 -7.13
C ARG A 449 34.27 -14.21 -8.20
N THR A 450 34.15 -14.70 -9.44
CA THR A 450 34.80 -14.09 -10.58
C THR A 450 34.24 -12.67 -10.81
N PHE A 451 35.15 -11.72 -10.98
CA PHE A 451 34.83 -10.37 -11.44
C PHE A 451 34.93 -10.33 -12.96
N SER A 452 34.04 -9.61 -13.62
CA SER A 452 34.17 -9.29 -15.04
C SER A 452 35.38 -8.37 -15.24
N SER A 453 36.06 -8.45 -16.39
CA SER A 453 37.20 -7.58 -16.73
C SER A 453 36.87 -6.09 -16.59
N PHE A 454 35.61 -5.70 -16.83
CA PHE A 454 35.10 -4.35 -16.59
C PHE A 454 35.08 -3.97 -15.09
N GLU A 455 34.67 -4.89 -14.22
CA GLU A 455 34.66 -4.68 -12.77
C GLU A 455 36.10 -4.60 -12.23
N ILE A 456 37.01 -5.47 -12.70
CA ILE A 456 38.43 -5.46 -12.36
C ILE A 456 39.08 -4.13 -12.78
N PHE A 457 38.79 -3.64 -13.98
CA PHE A 457 39.31 -2.35 -14.46
C PHE A 457 38.83 -1.16 -13.61
N LEU A 458 37.55 -1.13 -13.22
CA LEU A 458 37.03 -0.08 -12.33
C LEU A 458 37.59 -0.19 -10.90
N ILE A 459 37.83 -1.40 -10.38
CA ILE A 459 38.54 -1.60 -9.09
C ILE A 459 39.94 -1.00 -9.17
N PHE A 460 40.74 -1.41 -10.16
CA PHE A 460 42.12 -0.97 -10.35
C PHE A 460 42.21 0.55 -10.48
N LEU A 461 41.36 1.15 -11.32
CA LEU A 461 41.42 2.58 -11.61
C LEU A 461 40.93 3.43 -10.43
N LEU A 462 39.94 2.96 -9.66
CA LEU A 462 39.55 3.63 -8.41
C LEU A 462 40.69 3.60 -7.38
N VAL A 463 41.30 2.42 -7.14
CA VAL A 463 42.42 2.26 -6.19
C VAL A 463 43.60 3.15 -6.59
N MET A 464 43.95 3.19 -7.88
CA MET A 464 45.01 4.05 -8.40
C MET A 464 44.71 5.54 -8.17
N MET A 465 43.48 5.99 -8.48
CA MET A 465 43.09 7.40 -8.28
C MET A 465 43.01 7.78 -6.80
N THR A 466 42.49 6.92 -5.92
CA THR A 466 42.52 7.15 -4.47
C THR A 466 43.95 7.20 -3.94
N GLY A 467 44.86 6.35 -4.41
CA GLY A 467 46.28 6.41 -4.06
C GLY A 467 46.95 7.73 -4.46
N ILE A 468 46.70 8.20 -5.69
CA ILE A 468 47.16 9.51 -6.17
C ILE A 468 46.56 10.64 -5.31
N THR A 469 45.29 10.54 -4.93
CA THR A 469 44.60 11.53 -4.08
C THR A 469 45.24 11.64 -2.70
N VAL A 470 45.54 10.50 -2.07
CA VAL A 470 46.23 10.46 -0.76
C VAL A 470 47.64 11.04 -0.88
N ALA A 471 48.39 10.71 -1.94
CA ALA A 471 49.73 11.28 -2.15
C ALA A 471 49.70 12.81 -2.34
N LEU A 472 48.74 13.33 -3.13
CA LEU A 472 48.55 14.77 -3.31
C LEU A 472 48.11 15.45 -2.00
N LEU A 473 47.17 14.86 -1.24
CA LEU A 473 46.77 15.34 0.08
C LEU A 473 47.94 15.42 1.06
N SER A 474 48.79 14.37 1.12
CA SER A 474 50.00 14.39 1.97
C SER A 474 50.95 15.52 1.57
N LEU A 475 51.16 15.75 0.27
CA LEU A 475 52.00 16.84 -0.23
C LEU A 475 51.46 18.24 0.16
N LEU A 476 50.13 18.39 0.13
CA LEU A 476 49.41 19.62 0.45
C LEU A 476 49.39 19.91 1.97
N PHE A 477 49.30 18.86 2.80
CA PHE A 477 49.45 18.97 4.26
C PHE A 477 50.88 19.34 4.69
N ILE A 478 51.90 18.76 4.04
CA ILE A 478 53.31 19.09 4.31
C ILE A 478 53.63 20.55 3.94
N THR A 479 52.97 21.11 2.92
CA THR A 479 53.24 22.48 2.44
C THR A 479 52.41 23.57 3.10
N SER A 480 51.30 23.24 3.77
CA SER A 480 50.41 24.22 4.44
C SER A 480 50.75 24.48 5.93
N GLY A 481 51.80 23.83 6.45
CA GLY A 481 52.08 23.71 7.88
C GLY A 481 52.72 24.91 8.60
N THR A 482 52.55 26.14 8.14
CA THR A 482 53.18 27.33 8.76
C THR A 482 52.31 28.60 8.72
N ILE A 483 51.80 29.02 9.89
CA ILE A 483 51.65 30.40 10.43
C ILE A 483 50.59 30.40 11.55
N GLU A 484 50.84 31.14 12.63
CA GLU A 484 50.05 31.13 13.87
C GLU A 484 49.14 32.36 14.07
N ASN A 485 48.17 32.21 14.99
CA ASN A 485 47.68 33.14 16.03
C ASN A 485 47.70 34.68 15.78
N HIS A 486 46.56 35.33 16.05
CA HIS A 486 46.49 36.49 16.97
C HIS A 486 45.06 36.79 17.49
N THR A 487 44.90 37.82 18.34
CA THR A 487 43.92 37.81 19.46
C THR A 487 43.12 39.11 19.72
N GLY A 488 41.83 38.99 20.04
CA GLY A 488 41.04 39.95 20.88
C GLY A 488 40.24 41.05 20.16
N LYS A 489 39.44 41.94 20.83
CA LYS A 489 38.88 41.97 22.22
C LYS A 489 37.86 43.16 22.36
N TYR A 490 36.88 43.07 23.29
CA TYR A 490 35.91 44.15 23.70
C TYR A 490 34.80 44.53 22.68
N ARG A 491 33.66 45.19 23.00
CA ARG A 491 33.07 45.75 24.26
C ARG A 491 31.52 45.84 24.20
N VAL A 492 30.84 46.12 25.33
CA VAL A 492 29.39 46.43 25.45
C VAL A 492 29.19 47.79 26.16
N PRO A 493 28.15 48.56 25.80
CA PRO A 493 27.30 49.29 26.79
C PRO A 493 25.78 49.18 26.49
N SER A 494 24.91 49.85 27.29
CA SER A 494 23.47 49.53 27.45
C SER A 494 22.54 50.76 27.61
N THR A 495 21.24 50.52 27.92
CA THR A 495 20.13 51.48 28.24
C THR A 495 19.43 52.16 27.02
N GLN A 496 18.17 52.67 27.05
CA GLN A 496 17.19 52.97 28.12
C GLN A 496 15.72 53.05 27.58
N SER A 497 14.70 53.30 28.42
CA SER A 497 13.25 53.51 28.08
C SER A 497 12.50 54.19 29.27
N PRO A 498 11.16 54.53 29.27
CA PRO A 498 10.09 54.49 28.24
C PRO A 498 9.53 55.95 27.97
N PRO A 499 8.26 56.46 28.17
CA PRO A 499 6.93 55.96 28.59
C PRO A 499 5.72 56.31 27.62
N ALA A 500 4.65 57.01 28.10
CA ALA A 500 3.28 57.15 27.54
C ALA A 500 2.87 58.62 27.17
N THR A 501 1.64 59.05 26.79
CA THR A 501 0.23 58.58 26.97
C THR A 501 -0.68 59.10 25.79
N GLN A 502 -2.02 59.29 25.74
CA GLN A 502 -3.14 59.45 26.72
C GLN A 502 -4.55 59.20 26.09
N GLY A 503 -5.56 58.77 26.88
CA GLY A 503 -7.01 58.91 26.61
C GLY A 503 -7.66 57.89 25.65
N SER A 504 -8.97 57.93 25.30
CA SER A 504 -10.22 58.52 25.89
C SER A 504 -11.41 58.17 24.96
N ALA A 505 -12.70 58.01 25.32
CA ALA A 505 -13.44 57.90 26.60
C ALA A 505 -14.84 57.21 26.33
N ALA A 506 -15.81 57.24 27.27
CA ALA A 506 -17.18 56.66 27.15
C ALA A 506 -18.27 57.58 27.78
N PRO A 507 -19.61 57.29 27.73
CA PRO A 507 -20.26 56.37 28.69
C PRO A 507 -21.53 55.61 28.20
N GLN A 508 -22.27 54.97 29.14
CA GLN A 508 -23.44 54.05 29.00
C GLN A 508 -24.82 54.81 29.04
N TYR A 509 -26.04 54.26 28.82
CA TYR A 509 -26.76 53.26 29.67
C TYR A 509 -28.18 52.83 29.15
N SER A 510 -28.66 51.64 29.60
CA SER A 510 -30.06 51.18 29.88
C SER A 510 -31.17 50.93 28.80
N THR A 511 -31.91 49.82 29.05
CA THR A 511 -33.20 49.27 28.52
C THR A 511 -34.46 49.85 29.25
N PRO A 512 -35.76 49.40 29.14
CA PRO A 512 -36.37 48.16 28.55
C PRO A 512 -37.82 48.21 27.93
N SER A 513 -38.35 47.01 27.55
CA SER A 513 -39.79 46.63 27.39
C SER A 513 -40.54 47.09 26.10
N ARG A 514 -41.69 46.53 25.63
CA ARG A 514 -42.52 45.33 25.94
C ARG A 514 -43.36 44.94 24.69
N ALA A 515 -43.87 43.70 24.57
CA ALA A 515 -44.81 43.24 23.51
C ALA A 515 -46.30 43.61 23.82
N PRO A 516 -47.30 43.42 22.90
CA PRO A 516 -47.95 42.09 22.72
C PRO A 516 -48.77 41.78 21.40
N THR A 517 -49.12 40.49 21.19
CA THR A 517 -50.27 39.94 20.36
C THR A 517 -50.23 40.13 18.81
N THR A 518 -50.92 39.34 17.96
CA THR A 518 -52.25 38.65 18.07
C THR A 518 -52.40 37.39 17.18
N THR A 519 -53.21 36.39 17.62
CA THR A 519 -54.15 35.46 16.90
C THR A 519 -53.99 35.05 15.41
N GLN A 520 -54.45 33.88 14.89
CA GLN A 520 -55.44 32.88 15.38
C GLN A 520 -55.37 31.49 14.65
N VAL A 521 -55.94 30.45 15.29
CA VAL A 521 -56.70 29.28 14.73
C VAL A 521 -56.04 28.20 13.81
N SER A 522 -56.45 26.95 14.06
CA SER A 522 -56.06 25.70 13.38
C SER A 522 -57.15 25.18 12.41
N PRO A 523 -56.84 24.14 11.59
CA PRO A 523 -57.84 23.16 11.16
C PRO A 523 -57.49 21.71 11.59
N THR A 524 -58.52 20.89 11.84
CA THR A 524 -58.41 19.50 12.33
C THR A 524 -58.31 18.48 11.19
N PRO A 525 -57.41 17.48 11.24
CA PRO A 525 -57.48 16.30 10.37
C PRO A 525 -58.54 15.30 10.87
N SER A 526 -59.45 14.86 10.01
CA SER A 526 -60.43 13.82 10.31
C SER A 526 -59.84 12.41 10.20
N THR A 527 -60.25 11.51 11.10
CA THR A 527 -59.83 10.10 11.09
C THR A 527 -60.45 9.31 9.92
N PRO A 528 -59.64 8.61 9.10
CA PRO A 528 -60.13 7.48 8.31
C PRO A 528 -60.46 6.32 9.24
N LYS A 529 -61.56 5.60 8.97
CA LYS A 529 -61.90 4.35 9.69
C LYS A 529 -61.19 3.17 9.03
N THR A 530 -60.35 2.45 9.77
CA THR A 530 -59.82 1.14 9.34
C THR A 530 -60.84 0.04 9.65
N THR A 531 -61.22 -0.75 8.65
CA THR A 531 -62.13 -1.89 8.81
C THR A 531 -61.38 -3.23 8.78
N LEU A 532 -61.62 -4.06 9.80
CA LEU A 532 -61.32 -5.51 9.91
C LEU A 532 -59.91 -5.99 9.54
N PHE A 533 -59.06 -6.10 10.57
CA PHE A 533 -57.97 -7.11 10.66
C PHE A 533 -58.14 -7.97 11.93
N GLN A 534 -59.38 -8.33 12.26
CA GLN A 534 -59.78 -8.74 13.62
C GLN A 534 -59.53 -10.23 13.97
N ASN A 535 -58.61 -10.91 13.29
CA ASN A 535 -58.35 -12.35 13.49
C ASN A 535 -56.90 -12.79 13.20
N PHE A 536 -55.94 -11.86 13.12
CA PHE A 536 -54.52 -12.17 13.02
C PHE A 536 -53.78 -11.67 14.27
N SER A 537 -52.84 -12.47 14.78
CA SER A 537 -52.10 -12.23 16.03
C SER A 537 -50.59 -12.49 15.90
N GLY A 538 -50.07 -12.54 14.67
CA GLY A 538 -48.64 -12.60 14.36
C GLY A 538 -48.12 -11.29 13.78
N TYR A 539 -46.86 -11.27 13.35
CA TYR A 539 -46.23 -10.07 12.81
C TYR A 539 -46.59 -9.83 11.34
N HIS A 540 -46.60 -8.56 10.95
CA HIS A 540 -46.40 -8.18 9.55
C HIS A 540 -44.89 -8.09 9.27
N ILE A 541 -44.42 -8.83 8.27
CA ILE A 541 -43.01 -8.98 7.92
C ILE A 541 -42.78 -8.47 6.50
N GLY A 542 -41.89 -7.51 6.34
CA GLY A 542 -41.42 -7.01 5.05
C GLY A 542 -39.93 -7.26 4.86
N VAL A 543 -39.54 -7.66 3.65
CA VAL A 543 -38.15 -7.90 3.27
C VAL A 543 -37.80 -7.11 2.01
N GLY A 544 -36.58 -6.58 1.93
CA GLY A 544 -36.15 -5.80 0.76
C GLY A 544 -34.64 -5.75 0.62
N ARG A 545 -34.17 -5.93 -0.62
CA ARG A 545 -32.76 -5.81 -1.00
C ARG A 545 -32.62 -4.73 -2.06
N ALA A 546 -31.58 -3.90 -1.96
CA ALA A 546 -31.21 -2.94 -2.99
C ALA A 546 -29.68 -2.82 -3.10
N ASP A 547 -29.18 -2.49 -4.29
CA ASP A 547 -27.77 -2.20 -4.52
C ASP A 547 -27.36 -0.92 -3.77
N CYS A 548 -26.26 -0.99 -3.03
CA CYS A 548 -25.62 0.14 -2.34
C CYS A 548 -24.13 0.28 -2.72
N THR A 549 -23.71 -0.32 -3.83
CA THR A 549 -22.34 -0.28 -4.34
C THR A 549 -21.95 1.15 -4.72
N GLY A 550 -20.88 1.67 -4.12
CA GLY A 550 -20.28 2.96 -4.49
C GLY A 550 -19.50 2.91 -5.82
N GLN A 551 -18.61 3.87 -6.03
CA GLN A 551 -17.71 3.83 -7.20
C GLN A 551 -16.73 2.65 -7.11
N VAL A 552 -16.46 1.99 -8.25
CA VAL A 552 -15.60 0.79 -8.35
C VAL A 552 -14.22 1.06 -8.95
N SER A 553 -13.92 2.34 -9.25
CA SER A 553 -12.61 2.85 -9.64
C SER A 553 -12.27 4.10 -8.83
N ASP A 554 -10.98 4.46 -8.79
CA ASP A 554 -10.50 5.78 -8.35
C ASP A 554 -10.96 6.19 -6.93
N ILE A 555 -11.01 5.21 -6.03
CA ILE A 555 -11.27 5.37 -4.60
C ILE A 555 -10.56 4.27 -3.81
N ASN A 556 -10.11 4.54 -2.58
CA ASN A 556 -9.61 3.49 -1.70
C ASN A 556 -10.74 2.54 -1.26
N LEU A 557 -10.38 1.28 -0.98
CA LEU A 557 -11.23 0.34 -0.25
C LEU A 557 -11.13 0.63 1.26
N MET A 558 -12.27 0.57 1.96
CA MET A 558 -12.36 0.86 3.40
C MET A 558 -12.07 -0.40 4.23
N GLY A 559 -11.36 -0.23 5.35
CA GLY A 559 -10.97 -1.33 6.24
C GLY A 559 -9.49 -1.23 6.57
N PHE A 560 -8.66 -1.99 5.83
CA PHE A 560 -7.22 -2.10 6.03
C PHE A 560 -6.41 -0.78 6.05
N SER A 561 -6.99 0.34 5.60
CA SER A 561 -6.37 1.67 5.63
C SER A 561 -5.00 1.74 4.93
N LYS A 562 -4.88 1.00 3.81
CA LYS A 562 -3.65 0.87 3.02
C LYS A 562 -3.62 1.86 1.85
N THR A 563 -2.70 2.82 1.90
CA THR A 563 -2.35 3.67 0.75
C THR A 563 -2.03 2.79 -0.46
N GLY A 564 -2.71 3.04 -1.59
CA GLY A 564 -2.55 2.26 -2.80
C GLY A 564 -3.60 1.17 -3.02
N GLN A 565 -4.43 0.82 -2.02
CA GLN A 565 -5.52 -0.14 -2.16
C GLN A 565 -6.77 0.48 -2.83
N TYR A 566 -6.55 1.05 -4.02
CA TYR A 566 -7.62 1.63 -4.83
C TYR A 566 -8.48 0.53 -5.48
N ALA A 567 -9.78 0.76 -5.58
CA ALA A 567 -10.70 -0.04 -6.39
C ALA A 567 -10.32 0.06 -7.88
N ARG A 568 -10.41 -1.07 -8.59
CA ARG A 568 -10.08 -1.23 -10.03
C ARG A 568 -11.06 -2.16 -10.75
N GLY A 569 -12.29 -2.25 -10.26
CA GLY A 569 -13.31 -3.18 -10.73
C GLY A 569 -14.14 -3.77 -9.60
N ILE A 570 -14.91 -4.80 -9.93
CA ILE A 570 -15.90 -5.43 -9.07
C ILE A 570 -15.86 -6.95 -9.23
N LEU A 571 -15.94 -7.67 -8.10
CA LEU A 571 -16.09 -9.12 -8.05
C LEU A 571 -17.54 -9.50 -7.69
N THR A 572 -18.18 -8.74 -6.79
CA THR A 572 -19.62 -8.81 -6.54
C THR A 572 -20.15 -7.47 -6.04
N ARG A 573 -21.46 -7.26 -6.21
CA ARG A 573 -22.18 -6.07 -5.71
C ARG A 573 -22.29 -6.09 -4.18
N LEU A 574 -22.46 -4.88 -3.64
CA LEU A 574 -22.75 -4.61 -2.24
C LEU A 574 -24.24 -4.30 -2.13
N TYR A 575 -24.95 -4.97 -1.24
CA TYR A 575 -26.39 -4.76 -1.05
C TYR A 575 -26.72 -4.28 0.36
N SER A 576 -27.74 -3.42 0.45
CA SER A 576 -28.47 -3.17 1.68
C SER A 576 -29.66 -4.13 1.74
N ARG A 577 -29.78 -4.86 2.85
CA ARG A 577 -30.84 -5.86 3.12
C ARG A 577 -31.63 -5.44 4.35
N ALA A 578 -32.85 -4.96 4.13
CA ALA A 578 -33.75 -4.46 5.17
C ALA A 578 -34.85 -5.47 5.50
N PHE A 579 -35.14 -5.58 6.79
CA PHE A 579 -36.16 -6.43 7.39
C PHE A 579 -37.02 -5.55 8.29
N ILE A 580 -38.33 -5.54 8.05
CA ILE A 580 -39.30 -4.71 8.78
C ILE A 580 -40.30 -5.65 9.45
N MET A 581 -40.38 -5.57 10.77
CA MET A 581 -41.37 -6.27 11.57
C MET A 581 -42.34 -5.24 12.13
N ALA A 582 -43.63 -5.55 12.16
CA ALA A 582 -44.68 -4.73 12.75
C ALA A 582 -45.73 -5.59 13.44
N GLU A 583 -46.47 -4.99 14.37
CA GLU A 583 -47.54 -5.64 15.13
C GLU A 583 -48.74 -6.02 14.22
N PRO A 584 -49.72 -6.82 14.72
CA PRO A 584 -50.91 -7.21 13.95
C PRO A 584 -51.75 -6.03 13.41
N ASP A 585 -51.69 -4.86 14.04
CA ASP A 585 -52.36 -3.64 13.59
C ASP A 585 -51.48 -2.75 12.66
N GLY A 586 -50.23 -3.16 12.42
CA GLY A 586 -49.25 -2.41 11.64
C GLY A 586 -48.52 -1.31 12.41
N SER A 587 -48.75 -1.17 13.72
CA SER A 587 -48.04 -0.27 14.63
C SER A 587 -46.68 -0.85 15.08
N ASN A 588 -46.00 -0.15 16.01
CA ASN A 588 -44.73 -0.52 16.65
C ASN A 588 -43.71 -1.17 15.71
N ARG A 589 -43.58 -0.59 14.51
CA ARG A 589 -42.66 -1.10 13.48
C ARG A 589 -41.23 -1.02 13.98
N VAL A 590 -40.43 -2.02 13.67
CA VAL A 590 -38.98 -2.03 13.90
C VAL A 590 -38.27 -2.48 12.62
N VAL A 591 -37.11 -1.89 12.35
CA VAL A 591 -36.35 -2.07 11.10
C VAL A 591 -34.93 -2.49 11.45
N PHE A 592 -34.52 -3.65 10.94
CA PHE A 592 -33.14 -4.08 10.94
C PHE A 592 -32.59 -4.03 9.51
N VAL A 593 -31.43 -3.40 9.32
CA VAL A 593 -30.76 -3.35 8.02
C VAL A 593 -29.34 -3.87 8.14
N SER A 594 -29.01 -4.91 7.37
CA SER A 594 -27.64 -5.41 7.19
C SER A 594 -27.12 -4.91 5.85
N ILE A 595 -25.96 -4.24 5.87
CA ILE A 595 -25.42 -3.51 4.72
C ILE A 595 -24.04 -4.07 4.40
N ASP A 596 -23.79 -4.42 3.13
CA ASP A 596 -22.49 -4.88 2.65
C ASP A 596 -21.45 -3.73 2.61
N ILE A 597 -21.01 -3.30 3.79
CA ILE A 597 -20.13 -2.14 4.01
C ILE A 597 -19.15 -2.43 5.16
N GLY A 598 -17.99 -1.78 5.14
CA GLY A 598 -16.99 -1.88 6.20
C GLY A 598 -17.51 -1.44 7.57
N MET A 599 -18.19 -0.29 7.66
CA MET A 599 -18.83 0.19 8.88
C MET A 599 -20.01 1.10 8.55
N VAL A 600 -20.96 1.30 9.48
CA VAL A 600 -21.94 2.41 9.36
C VAL A 600 -21.36 3.67 9.99
N SER A 601 -21.36 4.78 9.23
CA SER A 601 -20.92 6.09 9.74
C SER A 601 -22.09 6.89 10.31
N GLN A 602 -21.83 7.74 11.31
CA GLN A 602 -22.88 8.59 11.90
C GLN A 602 -23.54 9.50 10.84
N ARG A 603 -22.77 9.98 9.85
CA ARG A 603 -23.30 10.75 8.72
C ARG A 603 -24.30 9.93 7.89
N LEU A 604 -23.94 8.68 7.59
CA LEU A 604 -24.78 7.76 6.82
C LEU A 604 -26.09 7.46 7.56
N ARG A 605 -26.04 7.24 8.88
CA ARG A 605 -27.24 7.07 9.71
C ARG A 605 -28.11 8.32 9.75
N LEU A 606 -27.55 9.50 10.05
CA LEU A 606 -28.31 10.75 10.14
C LEU A 606 -29.00 11.11 8.82
N GLU A 607 -28.31 10.94 7.69
CA GLU A 607 -28.89 11.20 6.36
C GLU A 607 -29.99 10.20 5.99
N VAL A 608 -29.80 8.90 6.27
CA VAL A 608 -30.83 7.87 6.06
C VAL A 608 -32.07 8.16 6.93
N LEU A 609 -31.87 8.48 8.22
CA LEU A 609 -32.97 8.82 9.13
C LEU A 609 -33.70 10.10 8.69
N SER A 610 -32.99 11.13 8.22
CA SER A 610 -33.56 12.33 7.62
C SER A 610 -34.45 12.00 6.42
N ARG A 611 -33.96 11.20 5.46
CA ARG A 611 -34.75 10.80 4.28
C ARG A 611 -35.95 9.91 4.64
N LEU A 612 -35.83 9.05 5.65
CA LEU A 612 -36.95 8.26 6.17
C LEU A 612 -38.00 9.13 6.86
N GLN A 613 -37.59 10.09 7.70
CA GLN A 613 -38.49 11.02 8.36
C GLN A 613 -39.23 11.92 7.36
N ASN A 614 -38.53 12.45 6.36
CA ASN A 614 -39.12 13.28 5.31
C ASN A 614 -40.12 12.50 4.42
N LYS A 615 -40.00 11.18 4.31
CA LYS A 615 -40.85 10.32 3.46
C LYS A 615 -41.97 9.59 4.21
N TYR A 616 -41.74 9.21 5.46
CA TYR A 616 -42.64 8.37 6.27
C TYR A 616 -43.03 9.00 7.61
N GLY A 617 -42.66 10.27 7.86
CA GLY A 617 -42.99 10.99 9.09
C GLY A 617 -42.38 10.34 10.32
N SER A 618 -43.20 10.04 11.33
CA SER A 618 -42.79 9.41 12.58
C SER A 618 -42.74 7.88 12.54
N LEU A 619 -42.97 7.23 11.39
CA LEU A 619 -43.04 5.77 11.27
C LEU A 619 -41.68 5.09 11.47
N TYR A 620 -40.61 5.70 10.93
CA TYR A 620 -39.23 5.21 11.00
C TYR A 620 -38.34 6.30 11.58
N ARG A 621 -37.67 5.97 12.69
CA ARG A 621 -37.03 6.90 13.62
C ARG A 621 -35.69 6.33 14.11
N ARG A 622 -34.92 7.16 14.81
CA ARG A 622 -33.65 6.74 15.45
C ARG A 622 -33.81 5.57 16.43
N ASP A 623 -34.96 5.46 17.09
CA ASP A 623 -35.24 4.43 18.09
C ASP A 623 -35.60 3.06 17.52
N ASN A 624 -36.35 3.02 16.41
CA ASN A 624 -36.84 1.78 15.82
C ASN A 624 -36.12 1.33 14.53
N VAL A 625 -35.08 2.06 14.09
CA VAL A 625 -34.22 1.68 12.95
C VAL A 625 -32.80 1.38 13.42
N ILE A 626 -32.32 0.16 13.16
CA ILE A 626 -30.92 -0.28 13.29
C ILE A 626 -30.31 -0.39 11.90
N LEU A 627 -29.14 0.23 11.69
CA LEU A 627 -28.31 0.06 10.50
C LEU A 627 -27.00 -0.61 10.91
N SER A 628 -26.69 -1.81 10.41
CA SER A 628 -25.50 -2.61 10.74
C SER A 628 -24.64 -2.89 9.50
N GLY A 629 -23.33 -2.71 9.60
CA GLY A 629 -22.39 -3.11 8.54
C GLY A 629 -21.98 -4.57 8.69
N THR A 630 -21.91 -5.32 7.58
CA THR A 630 -21.39 -6.70 7.58
C THR A 630 -19.89 -6.76 7.91
N HIS A 631 -19.17 -5.65 7.71
CA HIS A 631 -17.72 -5.48 7.91
C HIS A 631 -16.82 -5.98 6.76
N THR A 632 -17.27 -5.90 5.50
CA THR A 632 -16.37 -6.14 4.35
C THR A 632 -15.26 -5.09 4.27
N HIS A 633 -14.00 -5.54 4.27
CA HIS A 633 -12.82 -4.70 4.00
C HIS A 633 -12.58 -4.45 2.49
N SER A 634 -13.57 -4.78 1.65
CA SER A 634 -13.53 -4.62 0.19
C SER A 634 -14.68 -3.76 -0.37
N GLY A 635 -15.30 -2.91 0.47
CA GLY A 635 -16.21 -1.84 0.02
C GLY A 635 -15.48 -0.51 -0.22
N PRO A 636 -15.96 0.36 -1.14
CA PRO A 636 -15.35 1.67 -1.39
C PRO A 636 -15.51 2.64 -0.21
N ALA A 637 -14.49 3.45 0.05
CA ALA A 637 -14.40 4.36 1.20
C ALA A 637 -15.13 5.71 0.98
N GLY A 638 -14.82 6.71 1.82
CA GLY A 638 -15.21 8.10 1.59
C GLY A 638 -16.62 8.49 2.03
N TYR A 639 -17.25 7.74 2.93
CA TYR A 639 -18.62 7.97 3.42
C TYR A 639 -18.70 8.41 4.91
N PHE A 640 -17.59 8.85 5.49
CA PHE A 640 -17.49 9.33 6.87
C PHE A 640 -17.44 10.86 6.97
N GLN A 641 -17.68 11.40 8.17
CA GLN A 641 -17.50 12.83 8.49
C GLN A 641 -16.37 13.12 9.49
N TYR A 642 -16.06 12.19 10.39
CA TYR A 642 -15.02 12.37 11.41
C TYR A 642 -13.61 12.23 10.83
N THR A 643 -12.71 13.14 11.20
CA THR A 643 -11.47 13.40 10.44
C THR A 643 -10.57 12.16 10.28
N THR A 644 -10.44 11.28 11.29
CA THR A 644 -9.62 10.05 11.17
C THR A 644 -10.01 9.21 9.94
N PHE A 645 -11.32 9.01 9.74
CA PHE A 645 -11.83 8.16 8.65
C PHE A 645 -11.85 8.89 7.30
N VAL A 646 -11.96 10.22 7.30
CA VAL A 646 -11.83 11.02 6.06
C VAL A 646 -10.37 11.03 5.58
N ILE A 647 -9.39 11.07 6.50
CA ILE A 647 -7.97 10.88 6.17
C ILE A 647 -7.74 9.47 5.60
N ALA A 648 -8.20 8.42 6.28
CA ALA A 648 -8.07 7.04 5.81
C ALA A 648 -8.76 6.77 4.46
N SER A 649 -9.81 7.53 4.14
CA SER A 649 -10.52 7.46 2.85
C SER A 649 -9.86 8.26 1.71
N GLU A 650 -8.83 9.06 1.99
CA GLU A 650 -8.29 10.07 1.06
C GLU A 650 -9.34 11.11 0.59
N GLY A 651 -10.29 11.44 1.47
CA GLY A 651 -11.37 12.42 1.27
C GLY A 651 -12.79 11.83 1.36
N PHE A 652 -13.80 12.67 1.13
CA PHE A 652 -15.22 12.29 1.13
C PHE A 652 -15.79 12.18 -0.30
N SER A 653 -16.16 10.96 -0.73
CA SER A 653 -16.82 10.75 -2.03
C SER A 653 -18.34 10.87 -1.87
N ASN A 654 -18.86 12.05 -2.22
CA ASN A 654 -20.31 12.27 -2.24
C ASN A 654 -21.04 11.30 -3.18
N ARG A 655 -20.38 10.81 -4.25
CA ARG A 655 -20.96 9.80 -5.15
C ARG A 655 -21.18 8.47 -4.41
N THR A 656 -20.15 7.94 -3.75
CA THR A 656 -20.28 6.71 -2.95
C THR A 656 -21.29 6.88 -1.83
N PHE A 657 -21.24 8.00 -1.10
CA PHE A 657 -22.17 8.32 -0.03
C PHE A 657 -23.64 8.33 -0.51
N GLU A 658 -23.96 9.03 -1.59
CA GLU A 658 -25.32 9.12 -2.12
C GLU A 658 -25.86 7.77 -2.64
N TYR A 659 -25.01 6.95 -3.29
CA TYR A 659 -25.41 5.59 -3.67
C TYR A 659 -25.68 4.70 -2.45
N MET A 660 -24.87 4.80 -1.39
CA MET A 660 -25.09 4.06 -0.14
C MET A 660 -26.40 4.49 0.55
N VAL A 661 -26.62 5.80 0.75
CA VAL A 661 -27.86 6.35 1.33
C VAL A 661 -29.08 5.91 0.51
N THR A 662 -29.02 6.04 -0.81
CA THR A 662 -30.13 5.71 -1.71
C THR A 662 -30.42 4.21 -1.70
N GLY A 663 -29.39 3.35 -1.71
CA GLY A 663 -29.55 1.90 -1.58
C GLY A 663 -30.18 1.49 -0.25
N ILE A 664 -29.76 2.10 0.86
CA ILE A 664 -30.35 1.83 2.19
C ILE A 664 -31.83 2.24 2.22
N VAL A 665 -32.16 3.48 1.86
CA VAL A 665 -33.54 3.96 1.83
C VAL A 665 -34.40 3.14 0.84
N LYS A 666 -33.83 2.68 -0.29
CA LYS A 666 -34.54 1.84 -1.25
C LYS A 666 -34.80 0.43 -0.73
N SER A 667 -33.87 -0.18 0.00
CA SER A 667 -34.09 -1.49 0.63
C SER A 667 -35.23 -1.43 1.66
N ILE A 668 -35.27 -0.36 2.47
CA ILE A 668 -36.34 -0.10 3.44
C ILE A 668 -37.68 0.19 2.74
N GLU A 669 -37.69 0.93 1.63
CA GLU A 669 -38.91 1.13 0.82
C GLU A 669 -39.46 -0.20 0.30
N ILE A 670 -38.62 -1.06 -0.29
CA ILE A 670 -39.04 -2.36 -0.82
C ILE A 670 -39.61 -3.23 0.31
N ALA A 671 -38.95 -3.26 1.46
CA ALA A 671 -39.47 -3.98 2.63
C ALA A 671 -40.81 -3.40 3.12
N HIS A 672 -40.97 -2.07 3.12
CA HIS A 672 -42.20 -1.40 3.52
C HIS A 672 -43.38 -1.68 2.58
N THR A 673 -43.16 -1.70 1.26
CA THR A 673 -44.23 -2.00 0.29
C THR A 673 -44.61 -3.47 0.23
N ASN A 674 -43.69 -4.35 0.62
CA ASN A 674 -43.82 -5.80 0.48
C ASN A 674 -44.16 -6.52 1.81
N MET A 675 -44.70 -5.79 2.80
CA MET A 675 -45.07 -6.38 4.10
C MET A 675 -46.24 -7.37 3.95
N LYS A 676 -46.00 -8.63 4.35
CA LYS A 676 -46.99 -9.72 4.41
C LYS A 676 -47.27 -10.12 5.86
N PRO A 677 -48.48 -10.55 6.24
CA PRO A 677 -48.70 -11.32 7.45
C PRO A 677 -47.81 -12.57 7.47
N GLY A 678 -47.17 -12.88 8.59
CA GLY A 678 -46.22 -13.99 8.65
C GLY A 678 -45.81 -14.44 10.06
N LYS A 679 -44.84 -15.36 10.09
CA LYS A 679 -44.24 -15.93 11.30
C LYS A 679 -42.72 -15.82 11.26
N ILE A 680 -42.13 -15.71 12.44
CA ILE A 680 -40.69 -15.64 12.66
C ILE A 680 -40.28 -16.87 13.46
N PHE A 681 -39.20 -17.54 13.06
CA PHE A 681 -38.65 -18.71 13.75
C PHE A 681 -37.17 -18.48 14.06
N ILE A 682 -36.71 -18.92 15.23
CA ILE A 682 -35.31 -18.80 15.67
C ILE A 682 -34.66 -20.19 15.77
N ASN A 683 -33.35 -20.26 15.49
CA ASN A 683 -32.54 -21.46 15.72
C ASN A 683 -31.08 -21.08 16.01
N LYS A 684 -30.31 -21.99 16.63
CA LYS A 684 -28.91 -21.76 17.04
C LYS A 684 -28.05 -23.00 16.84
N GLY A 685 -26.78 -22.82 16.49
CA GLY A 685 -25.83 -23.93 16.34
C GLY A 685 -24.38 -23.48 16.15
N THR A 686 -23.43 -24.41 16.24
CA THR A 686 -22.00 -24.09 16.11
C THR A 686 -21.51 -24.13 14.67
N VAL A 687 -20.70 -23.13 14.29
CA VAL A 687 -19.93 -23.13 13.04
C VAL A 687 -18.49 -23.54 13.35
N ASP A 688 -18.03 -24.66 12.80
CA ASP A 688 -16.73 -25.24 13.14
C ASP A 688 -15.67 -25.12 12.01
N GLY A 689 -14.45 -24.76 12.43
CA GLY A 689 -13.30 -24.57 11.53
C GLY A 689 -13.51 -23.45 10.49
N ALA A 690 -14.18 -22.36 10.87
CA ALA A 690 -14.37 -21.16 10.03
C ALA A 690 -13.73 -19.90 10.63
N GLN A 691 -13.28 -19.94 11.88
CA GLN A 691 -12.79 -18.80 12.66
C GLN A 691 -11.62 -19.22 13.56
N ILE A 692 -10.69 -18.29 13.79
CA ILE A 692 -9.67 -18.34 14.85
C ILE A 692 -9.67 -17.01 15.62
N ASN A 693 -9.20 -17.00 16.86
CA ASN A 693 -8.95 -15.75 17.59
C ASN A 693 -7.60 -15.17 17.13
N ARG A 694 -7.56 -13.89 16.74
CA ARG A 694 -6.36 -13.20 16.23
C ARG A 694 -5.55 -12.46 17.30
N SER A 695 -6.09 -12.37 18.52
CA SER A 695 -5.42 -11.85 19.71
C SER A 695 -5.56 -12.83 20.88
N PRO A 696 -5.20 -14.13 20.69
CA PRO A 696 -5.52 -15.19 21.64
C PRO A 696 -4.81 -15.00 22.98
N THR A 697 -3.63 -14.36 22.97
CA THR A 697 -2.91 -13.97 24.18
C THR A 697 -3.70 -12.96 25.02
N SER A 698 -4.36 -11.97 24.41
CA SER A 698 -5.24 -11.02 25.13
C SER A 698 -6.47 -11.73 25.70
N TYR A 699 -7.11 -12.64 24.95
CA TYR A 699 -8.25 -13.42 25.47
C TYR A 699 -7.89 -14.16 26.77
N LEU A 700 -6.66 -14.67 26.89
CA LEU A 700 -6.18 -15.38 28.09
C LEU A 700 -6.02 -14.48 29.33
N TRP A 701 -6.02 -13.15 29.22
CA TRP A 701 -6.01 -12.25 30.38
C TRP A 701 -7.36 -12.20 31.10
N ASN A 702 -8.47 -12.54 30.43
CA ASN A 702 -9.77 -12.69 31.09
C ASN A 702 -9.69 -13.74 32.22
N PRO A 703 -10.46 -13.60 33.32
CA PRO A 703 -10.39 -14.51 34.47
C PRO A 703 -10.56 -15.99 34.09
N GLN A 704 -9.73 -16.86 34.65
CA GLN A 704 -9.78 -18.31 34.34
C GLN A 704 -11.15 -18.93 34.67
N SER A 705 -11.80 -18.48 35.74
CA SER A 705 -13.15 -18.88 36.14
C SER A 705 -14.23 -18.48 35.13
N GLU A 706 -14.05 -17.34 34.44
CA GLU A 706 -14.94 -16.92 33.36
C GLU A 706 -14.64 -17.70 32.08
N ARG A 707 -13.37 -17.80 31.68
CA ARG A 707 -12.94 -18.56 30.49
C ARG A 707 -13.39 -20.01 30.53
N ALA A 708 -13.37 -20.65 31.71
CA ALA A 708 -13.81 -22.03 31.91
C ALA A 708 -15.31 -22.26 31.64
N ARG A 709 -16.12 -21.20 31.51
CA ARG A 709 -17.55 -21.29 31.14
C ARG A 709 -17.77 -21.48 29.64
N TYR A 710 -16.73 -21.33 28.82
CA TYR A 710 -16.81 -21.34 27.35
C TYR A 710 -15.85 -22.37 26.74
N SER A 711 -16.31 -23.10 25.74
CA SER A 711 -15.52 -24.16 25.07
C SER A 711 -14.50 -23.64 24.05
N SER A 712 -14.46 -22.33 23.77
CA SER A 712 -13.58 -21.72 22.77
C SER A 712 -13.28 -20.25 23.05
N ASN A 713 -12.14 -19.77 22.54
CA ASN A 713 -11.73 -18.36 22.51
C ASN A 713 -12.35 -17.56 21.35
N THR A 714 -13.23 -18.17 20.55
CA THR A 714 -14.10 -17.49 19.59
C THR A 714 -15.57 -17.83 19.88
N ASP A 715 -16.50 -16.96 19.49
CA ASP A 715 -17.92 -17.28 19.52
C ASP A 715 -18.34 -18.07 18.27
N LYS A 716 -18.43 -19.40 18.44
CA LYS A 716 -18.87 -20.36 17.42
C LYS A 716 -20.38 -20.38 17.19
N GLU A 717 -21.16 -19.83 18.11
CA GLU A 717 -22.63 -19.81 18.04
C GLU A 717 -23.10 -18.89 16.91
N MET A 718 -23.75 -19.47 15.91
CA MET A 718 -24.59 -18.76 14.95
C MET A 718 -26.01 -18.72 15.48
N VAL A 719 -26.64 -17.54 15.44
CA VAL A 719 -28.07 -17.37 15.74
C VAL A 719 -28.78 -16.96 14.44
N LEU A 720 -29.76 -17.77 14.03
CA LEU A 720 -30.50 -17.58 12.79
C LEU A 720 -31.97 -17.26 13.08
N LEU A 721 -32.50 -16.30 12.33
CA LEU A 721 -33.87 -15.84 12.35
C LEU A 721 -34.50 -16.03 10.96
N LYS A 722 -35.43 -16.99 10.84
CA LYS A 722 -36.16 -17.36 9.63
C LYS A 722 -37.50 -16.62 9.56
N MET A 723 -37.84 -16.09 8.39
CA MET A 723 -39.11 -15.41 8.13
C MET A 723 -39.89 -16.12 7.03
N VAL A 724 -41.17 -16.37 7.29
CA VAL A 724 -42.13 -16.99 6.35
C VAL A 724 -43.47 -16.26 6.40
N ASP A 725 -44.25 -16.30 5.33
CA ASP A 725 -45.64 -15.81 5.34
C ASP A 725 -46.63 -16.88 5.85
N LEU A 726 -47.92 -16.54 5.92
CA LEU A 726 -48.95 -17.49 6.39
C LEU A 726 -49.30 -18.61 5.38
N ASN A 727 -48.86 -18.50 4.13
CA ASN A 727 -48.97 -19.57 3.12
C ASN A 727 -47.80 -20.56 3.21
N GLY A 728 -46.78 -20.25 4.01
CA GLY A 728 -45.51 -20.99 4.06
C GLY A 728 -44.51 -20.53 2.98
N GLU A 729 -44.74 -19.41 2.31
CA GLU A 729 -43.77 -18.80 1.39
C GLU A 729 -42.57 -18.30 2.20
N GLU A 730 -41.37 -18.73 1.83
CA GLU A 730 -40.13 -18.34 2.47
C GLU A 730 -39.78 -16.90 2.08
N LEU A 731 -39.70 -15.98 3.06
CA LEU A 731 -39.48 -14.55 2.79
C LEU A 731 -38.00 -14.17 2.92
N GLY A 732 -37.32 -14.66 3.95
CA GLY A 732 -35.92 -14.34 4.16
C GLY A 732 -35.31 -14.95 5.42
N LEU A 733 -34.06 -14.54 5.69
CA LEU A 733 -33.38 -14.78 6.96
C LEU A 733 -32.45 -13.64 7.37
N ILE A 734 -32.20 -13.56 8.67
CA ILE A 734 -31.01 -12.91 9.24
C ILE A 734 -30.20 -13.99 9.98
N SER A 735 -28.88 -13.95 9.85
CA SER A 735 -27.95 -14.85 10.56
C SER A 735 -26.84 -14.03 11.21
N TRP A 736 -26.78 -14.01 12.54
CA TRP A 736 -25.69 -13.37 13.29
C TRP A 736 -24.58 -14.38 13.58
N PHE A 737 -23.34 -14.03 13.23
CA PHE A 737 -22.16 -14.84 13.50
C PHE A 737 -20.91 -13.97 13.69
N ALA A 738 -19.99 -14.37 14.57
CA ALA A 738 -18.78 -13.62 14.88
C ALA A 738 -17.61 -14.03 13.96
N ILE A 739 -17.34 -13.25 12.92
CA ILE A 739 -16.18 -13.42 12.04
C ILE A 739 -15.88 -12.12 11.28
N HIS A 740 -14.61 -11.76 11.10
CA HIS A 740 -14.22 -10.70 10.18
C HIS A 740 -14.41 -11.13 8.71
N PRO A 741 -15.07 -10.31 7.87
CA PRO A 741 -15.02 -10.44 6.42
C PRO A 741 -13.74 -9.78 5.84
N VAL A 742 -12.62 -10.48 6.08
CA VAL A 742 -11.26 -10.13 5.63
C VAL A 742 -10.55 -11.30 4.93
N SER A 743 -11.31 -12.23 4.34
CA SER A 743 -10.73 -13.29 3.51
C SER A 743 -10.10 -12.72 2.24
N MET A 744 -10.66 -11.62 1.71
CA MET A 744 -10.06 -10.75 0.70
C MET A 744 -9.08 -9.78 1.34
N ARG A 745 -7.85 -10.27 1.58
CA ARG A 745 -6.67 -9.52 2.05
C ARG A 745 -6.46 -8.17 1.35
N ASN A 746 -5.70 -7.29 1.99
CA ASN A 746 -5.35 -5.93 1.51
C ASN A 746 -4.62 -5.82 0.15
N THR A 747 -4.29 -6.93 -0.50
CA THR A 747 -3.83 -6.99 -1.90
C THR A 747 -4.98 -6.95 -2.91
N ASN A 748 -6.24 -6.97 -2.45
CA ASN A 748 -7.42 -6.90 -3.29
C ASN A 748 -7.69 -5.49 -3.84
N HIS A 749 -8.10 -5.42 -5.11
CA HIS A 749 -8.56 -4.21 -5.80
C HIS A 749 -9.99 -4.31 -6.36
N LEU A 750 -10.69 -5.44 -6.18
CA LEU A 750 -12.04 -5.66 -6.70
C LEU A 750 -13.09 -5.48 -5.60
N VAL A 751 -14.08 -4.62 -5.81
CA VAL A 751 -15.17 -4.40 -4.85
C VAL A 751 -15.96 -5.70 -4.61
N ASN A 752 -16.17 -6.06 -3.35
CA ASN A 752 -16.90 -7.27 -2.94
C ASN A 752 -17.38 -7.23 -1.48
N SER A 753 -18.31 -8.13 -1.14
CA SER A 753 -18.89 -8.31 0.19
C SER A 753 -18.25 -9.46 1.02
N ASP A 754 -17.08 -9.94 0.61
CA ASP A 754 -16.25 -10.95 1.29
C ASP A 754 -17.04 -12.24 1.68
N ASN A 755 -16.64 -12.93 2.75
CA ASN A 755 -17.08 -14.28 3.09
C ASN A 755 -18.56 -14.35 3.53
N VAL A 756 -19.04 -13.42 4.36
CA VAL A 756 -20.46 -13.29 4.75
C VAL A 756 -21.34 -12.81 3.58
N GLY A 757 -20.79 -12.00 2.67
CA GLY A 757 -21.44 -11.64 1.41
C GLY A 757 -21.60 -12.83 0.47
N TYR A 758 -20.58 -13.69 0.36
CA TYR A 758 -20.69 -14.95 -0.38
C TYR A 758 -21.67 -15.93 0.27
N ALA A 759 -21.74 -15.99 1.61
CA ALA A 759 -22.76 -16.77 2.32
C ALA A 759 -24.19 -16.27 2.00
N SER A 760 -24.38 -14.94 2.01
CA SER A 760 -25.63 -14.28 1.61
C SER A 760 -26.00 -14.62 0.16
N TYR A 761 -25.05 -14.48 -0.77
CA TYR A 761 -25.19 -14.81 -2.19
C TYR A 761 -25.61 -16.27 -2.43
N LEU A 762 -24.96 -17.24 -1.76
CA LEU A 762 -25.32 -18.65 -1.90
C LEU A 762 -26.76 -18.93 -1.48
N PHE A 763 -27.20 -18.33 -0.37
CA PHE A 763 -28.55 -18.51 0.15
C PHE A 763 -29.60 -17.84 -0.73
N GLU A 764 -29.33 -16.61 -1.20
CA GLU A 764 -30.20 -15.89 -2.11
C GLU A 764 -30.32 -16.62 -3.47
N GLN A 765 -29.22 -17.15 -4.02
CA GLN A 765 -29.28 -17.93 -5.28
C GLN A 765 -29.91 -19.33 -5.14
N GLU A 766 -29.83 -19.99 -3.97
CA GLU A 766 -30.56 -21.24 -3.77
C GLU A 766 -32.07 -21.04 -3.68
N LYS A 767 -32.52 -19.97 -3.02
CA LYS A 767 -33.96 -19.68 -2.82
C LYS A 767 -34.58 -18.99 -4.04
N ASN A 768 -33.91 -18.00 -4.63
CA ASN A 768 -34.37 -17.28 -5.83
C ASN A 768 -34.06 -18.07 -7.12
N LYS A 769 -34.57 -19.30 -7.24
CA LYS A 769 -34.34 -20.17 -8.39
C LYS A 769 -34.84 -19.53 -9.69
N GLY A 770 -33.94 -19.34 -10.64
CA GLY A 770 -34.22 -18.72 -11.94
C GLY A 770 -33.95 -17.21 -12.03
N TYR A 771 -33.57 -16.57 -10.93
CA TYR A 771 -33.18 -15.15 -10.89
C TYR A 771 -31.67 -14.95 -11.00
N LEU A 772 -31.24 -13.77 -11.47
CA LEU A 772 -29.84 -13.37 -11.50
C LEU A 772 -29.35 -12.89 -10.12
N PRO A 773 -28.02 -12.90 -9.86
CA PRO A 773 -27.44 -12.39 -8.62
C PRO A 773 -27.91 -10.99 -8.22
N GLY A 774 -28.59 -10.91 -7.07
CA GLY A 774 -29.18 -9.68 -6.54
C GLY A 774 -30.66 -9.49 -6.85
N GLU A 775 -31.24 -10.27 -7.77
CA GLU A 775 -32.66 -10.30 -8.08
C GLU A 775 -33.42 -11.36 -7.24
N GLY A 776 -34.74 -11.43 -7.43
CA GLY A 776 -35.62 -12.39 -6.75
C GLY A 776 -36.10 -11.94 -5.37
N PRO A 777 -37.27 -12.45 -4.91
CA PRO A 777 -37.98 -11.93 -3.74
C PRO A 777 -37.33 -12.29 -2.39
N TYR A 778 -36.62 -13.43 -2.30
CA TYR A 778 -36.01 -13.88 -1.05
C TYR A 778 -34.79 -13.02 -0.70
N VAL A 779 -34.64 -12.67 0.59
CA VAL A 779 -33.52 -11.88 1.10
C VAL A 779 -32.82 -12.61 2.25
N ALA A 780 -31.49 -12.80 2.14
CA ALA A 780 -30.68 -13.45 3.17
C ALA A 780 -29.56 -12.52 3.63
N ALA A 781 -29.54 -12.15 4.91
CA ALA A 781 -28.49 -11.32 5.49
C ALA A 781 -27.65 -12.08 6.51
N PHE A 782 -26.32 -12.05 6.33
CA PHE A 782 -25.37 -12.50 7.34
C PHE A 782 -24.80 -11.26 8.06
N ALA A 783 -25.31 -11.01 9.26
CA ALA A 783 -25.04 -9.82 10.05
C ALA A 783 -23.80 -10.01 10.95
N SER A 784 -23.07 -8.92 11.16
CA SER A 784 -21.91 -8.89 12.06
C SER A 784 -22.34 -9.06 13.52
N SER A 785 -21.48 -9.71 14.31
CA SER A 785 -21.64 -9.91 15.76
C SER A 785 -20.43 -9.31 16.50
N ASN A 786 -20.07 -9.83 17.68
CA ASN A 786 -18.84 -9.55 18.40
C ASN A 786 -17.60 -10.17 17.72
N LEU A 787 -17.28 -9.68 16.52
CA LEU A 787 -16.22 -10.18 15.64
C LEU A 787 -14.80 -9.63 15.91
N GLY A 788 -14.64 -8.73 16.90
CA GLY A 788 -13.48 -7.82 17.00
C GLY A 788 -12.11 -8.49 17.12
N ASP A 789 -12.03 -9.69 17.68
CA ASP A 789 -10.81 -10.51 17.78
C ASP A 789 -10.89 -11.80 16.95
N VAL A 790 -11.84 -11.91 16.00
CA VAL A 790 -12.15 -13.17 15.29
C VAL A 790 -11.83 -13.08 13.79
N SER A 791 -10.82 -13.84 13.36
CA SER A 791 -10.31 -13.86 11.98
C SER A 791 -10.81 -15.09 11.18
N PRO A 792 -11.07 -14.95 9.85
CA PRO A 792 -11.38 -16.05 8.94
C PRO A 792 -10.14 -16.81 8.44
N ASN A 793 -8.94 -16.34 8.77
CA ASN A 793 -7.68 -16.83 8.20
C ASN A 793 -7.17 -18.05 9.01
N VAL A 794 -7.94 -19.13 8.94
CA VAL A 794 -7.86 -20.30 9.85
C VAL A 794 -6.58 -21.14 9.79
N LEU A 795 -5.64 -20.88 8.88
CA LEU A 795 -4.32 -21.53 8.93
C LEU A 795 -3.39 -20.92 10.00
N GLY A 796 -3.79 -19.79 10.61
CA GLY A 796 -3.02 -19.13 11.66
C GLY A 796 -1.92 -18.20 11.11
N PRO A 797 -1.27 -17.42 11.99
CA PRO A 797 -0.28 -16.41 11.61
C PRO A 797 1.11 -17.01 11.38
N HIS A 798 1.65 -16.80 10.18
CA HIS A 798 2.98 -17.28 9.78
C HIS A 798 3.85 -16.15 9.21
N CYS A 799 5.17 -16.32 9.34
CA CYS A 799 6.18 -15.46 8.76
C CYS A 799 6.30 -15.74 7.26
N THR A 800 5.86 -14.79 6.44
CA THR A 800 5.78 -14.91 4.97
C THR A 800 7.12 -15.11 4.25
N ASN A 801 8.25 -15.00 4.96
CA ASN A 801 9.61 -15.24 4.50
C ASN A 801 10.27 -16.54 5.01
N THR A 802 9.84 -17.09 6.15
CA THR A 802 10.46 -18.29 6.76
C THR A 802 9.50 -19.47 6.91
N GLY A 803 8.18 -19.25 6.83
CA GLY A 803 7.15 -20.23 7.11
C GLY A 803 6.91 -20.52 8.61
N GLU A 804 7.74 -19.97 9.50
CA GLU A 804 7.63 -20.14 10.95
C GLU A 804 6.31 -19.53 11.48
N SER A 805 5.74 -20.09 12.54
CA SER A 805 4.57 -19.47 13.19
C SER A 805 4.98 -18.19 13.92
N CYS A 806 4.17 -17.14 13.78
CA CYS A 806 4.29 -15.89 14.53
C CYS A 806 3.09 -15.68 15.48
N GLU A 807 2.50 -16.77 15.99
CA GLU A 807 1.49 -16.73 17.05
C GLU A 807 2.15 -16.40 18.41
N ASN A 808 2.62 -15.16 18.53
CA ASN A 808 3.24 -14.60 19.73
C ASN A 808 2.53 -13.31 20.16
N ALA A 809 2.79 -12.86 21.39
CA ALA A 809 2.09 -11.73 22.01
C ALA A 809 2.17 -10.42 21.19
N ASN A 810 3.21 -10.26 20.38
CA ASN A 810 3.45 -9.07 19.56
C ASN A 810 3.03 -9.23 18.08
N SER A 811 2.68 -10.44 17.64
CA SER A 811 2.49 -10.85 16.24
C SER A 811 3.61 -10.35 15.32
N SER A 812 4.85 -10.75 15.65
CA SER A 812 6.07 -10.28 14.99
C SER A 812 7.00 -11.43 14.61
N CYS A 813 7.69 -11.30 13.47
CA CYS A 813 8.68 -12.27 12.98
C CYS A 813 10.12 -11.87 13.35
N PRO A 814 11.00 -12.82 13.71
CA PRO A 814 12.41 -12.54 14.01
C PRO A 814 13.15 -11.85 12.86
N ILE A 815 12.76 -12.15 11.61
CA ILE A 815 13.26 -11.52 10.40
C ILE A 815 12.11 -10.73 9.75
N GLY A 816 12.20 -9.40 9.71
CA GLY A 816 11.23 -8.50 9.07
C GLY A 816 10.08 -7.99 9.97
N GLY A 817 10.05 -8.38 11.24
CA GLY A 817 9.15 -7.80 12.25
C GLY A 817 7.67 -8.11 12.03
N ALA A 818 6.79 -7.23 12.50
CA ALA A 818 5.34 -7.38 12.36
C ALA A 818 4.87 -7.38 10.90
N SER A 819 5.59 -6.70 10.00
CA SER A 819 5.21 -6.59 8.59
C SER A 819 5.19 -7.91 7.82
N MET A 820 5.92 -8.92 8.31
CA MET A 820 6.00 -10.25 7.69
C MET A 820 5.04 -11.28 8.31
N CYS A 821 4.42 -10.96 9.45
CA CYS A 821 3.52 -11.87 10.18
C CYS A 821 2.08 -11.76 9.65
N VAL A 822 1.63 -12.76 8.89
CA VAL A 822 0.34 -12.73 8.20
C VAL A 822 -0.39 -14.06 8.38
N ALA A 823 -1.69 -13.99 8.67
CA ALA A 823 -2.55 -15.18 8.70
C ALA A 823 -3.07 -15.54 7.31
N MET A 824 -3.18 -16.84 7.03
CA MET A 824 -3.66 -17.33 5.73
C MET A 824 -5.00 -18.05 5.85
N GLY A 825 -5.88 -17.83 4.89
CA GLY A 825 -7.13 -18.58 4.76
C GLY A 825 -6.91 -19.97 4.15
N PRO A 826 -7.96 -20.83 4.14
CA PRO A 826 -7.83 -22.26 3.84
C PRO A 826 -7.79 -22.63 2.34
N GLY A 827 -7.77 -21.64 1.44
CA GLY A 827 -7.73 -21.87 -0.01
C GLY A 827 -6.33 -21.71 -0.62
N GLN A 828 -6.17 -22.08 -1.89
CA GLN A 828 -4.95 -21.77 -2.66
C GLN A 828 -4.71 -20.27 -2.79
N ASP A 829 -5.79 -19.46 -2.81
CA ASP A 829 -5.73 -18.01 -2.82
C ASP A 829 -6.80 -17.35 -1.91
N MET A 830 -7.03 -16.06 -2.10
CA MET A 830 -8.01 -15.26 -1.36
C MET A 830 -9.47 -15.46 -1.83
N PHE A 831 -9.71 -15.67 -3.12
CA PHE A 831 -11.02 -16.02 -3.67
C PHE A 831 -11.38 -17.46 -3.26
N GLU A 832 -10.43 -18.39 -3.45
CA GLU A 832 -10.04 -19.46 -2.51
C GLU A 832 -10.76 -19.47 -1.15
N SER A 833 -10.06 -18.87 -0.20
CA SER A 833 -10.43 -18.73 1.20
C SER A 833 -11.82 -18.12 1.40
N THR A 834 -12.18 -17.09 0.63
CA THR A 834 -13.47 -16.39 0.75
C THR A 834 -14.65 -17.31 0.48
N GLN A 835 -14.59 -18.13 -0.58
CA GLN A 835 -15.68 -19.07 -0.86
C GLN A 835 -15.71 -20.25 0.12
N ILE A 836 -14.56 -20.76 0.57
CA ILE A 836 -14.52 -21.84 1.57
C ILE A 836 -15.14 -21.40 2.90
N ILE A 837 -14.76 -20.23 3.41
CA ILE A 837 -15.28 -19.69 4.67
C ILE A 837 -16.76 -19.30 4.53
N GLY A 838 -17.13 -18.58 3.46
CA GLY A 838 -18.52 -18.21 3.20
C GLY A 838 -19.44 -19.43 3.01
N ARG A 839 -18.95 -20.51 2.37
CA ARG A 839 -19.67 -21.78 2.23
C ARG A 839 -19.91 -22.46 3.57
N LYS A 840 -18.88 -22.58 4.44
CA LYS A 840 -19.04 -23.13 5.81
C LYS A 840 -20.11 -22.41 6.63
N ILE A 841 -20.17 -21.08 6.50
CA ILE A 841 -21.15 -20.22 7.15
C ILE A 841 -22.55 -20.47 6.56
N TYR A 842 -22.68 -20.48 5.23
CA TYR A 842 -23.93 -20.79 4.52
C TYR A 842 -24.46 -22.20 4.84
N ASP A 843 -23.61 -23.24 4.85
CA ASP A 843 -24.02 -24.63 5.03
C ASP A 843 -24.64 -24.83 6.44
N LYS A 844 -24.03 -24.24 7.48
CA LYS A 844 -24.59 -24.26 8.85
C LYS A 844 -25.86 -23.41 8.97
N ALA A 845 -25.90 -22.23 8.33
CA ALA A 845 -27.13 -21.44 8.29
C ALA A 845 -28.27 -22.19 7.61
N LYS A 846 -28.00 -22.97 6.55
CA LYS A 846 -29.00 -23.77 5.86
C LYS A 846 -29.55 -24.88 6.76
N GLU A 847 -28.67 -25.64 7.41
CA GLU A 847 -29.04 -26.66 8.41
C GLU A 847 -29.96 -26.07 9.50
N LEU A 848 -29.60 -24.90 10.03
CA LEU A 848 -30.40 -24.19 11.03
C LEU A 848 -31.72 -23.65 10.47
N TYR A 849 -31.75 -23.19 9.23
CA TYR A 849 -32.95 -22.68 8.56
C TYR A 849 -33.96 -23.78 8.22
N GLU A 850 -33.49 -24.96 7.84
CA GLU A 850 -34.32 -26.14 7.56
C GLU A 850 -34.88 -26.75 8.84
N SER A 851 -34.12 -26.72 9.95
CA SER A 851 -34.54 -27.26 11.26
C SER A 851 -35.22 -26.26 12.21
N ALA A 852 -35.31 -24.97 11.85
CA ALA A 852 -35.89 -23.92 12.69
C ALA A 852 -37.38 -24.18 13.00
N SER A 853 -37.70 -24.47 14.26
CA SER A 853 -39.05 -24.80 14.74
C SER A 853 -39.54 -23.95 15.92
N GLN A 854 -38.65 -23.24 16.62
CA GLN A 854 -39.03 -22.35 17.73
C GLN A 854 -39.60 -21.04 17.16
N GLU A 855 -40.91 -20.87 17.22
CA GLU A 855 -41.58 -19.63 16.80
C GLU A 855 -41.26 -18.48 17.78
N VAL A 856 -40.91 -17.32 17.24
CA VAL A 856 -40.69 -16.07 17.99
C VAL A 856 -42.03 -15.35 18.12
N THR A 857 -42.47 -15.08 19.34
CA THR A 857 -43.71 -14.37 19.66
C THR A 857 -43.54 -13.44 20.86
N GLY A 858 -44.42 -12.46 21.00
CA GLY A 858 -44.37 -11.39 22.00
C GLY A 858 -44.29 -10.00 21.36
N PRO A 859 -44.34 -8.91 22.15
CA PRO A 859 -44.42 -7.55 21.63
C PRO A 859 -43.13 -7.09 20.91
N LEU A 860 -43.29 -6.12 20.02
CA LEU A 860 -42.21 -5.35 19.43
C LEU A 860 -41.96 -4.09 20.26
N ALA A 861 -40.72 -3.90 20.71
CA ALA A 861 -40.31 -2.70 21.44
C ALA A 861 -38.90 -2.26 21.06
N SER A 862 -38.56 -1.01 21.35
CA SER A 862 -37.26 -0.45 21.01
C SER A 862 -36.89 0.72 21.92
N ALA A 863 -35.65 0.74 22.41
CA ALA A 863 -35.08 1.85 23.17
C ALA A 863 -33.79 2.33 22.50
N HIS A 864 -33.57 3.65 22.50
CA HIS A 864 -32.40 4.32 21.95
C HIS A 864 -32.01 5.49 22.84
N GLN A 865 -30.72 5.75 22.92
CA GLN A 865 -30.15 6.92 23.58
C GLN A 865 -28.88 7.35 22.84
N TRP A 866 -28.67 8.67 22.72
CA TRP A 866 -27.35 9.20 22.40
C TRP A 866 -26.55 9.42 23.68
N VAL A 867 -25.27 9.04 23.67
CA VAL A 867 -24.42 9.08 24.87
C VAL A 867 -23.13 9.81 24.53
N ASN A 868 -22.72 10.75 25.40
CA ASN A 868 -21.38 11.31 25.37
C ASN A 868 -20.40 10.29 25.97
N MET A 869 -19.80 9.44 25.12
CA MET A 869 -18.89 8.38 25.55
C MET A 869 -17.58 8.90 26.15
N THR A 870 -17.28 10.19 26.01
CA THR A 870 -16.13 10.86 26.64
C THR A 870 -16.34 11.17 28.13
N ASP A 871 -17.56 11.07 28.67
CA ASP A 871 -17.92 11.56 30.02
C ASP A 871 -18.76 10.57 30.86
N VAL A 872 -18.74 9.26 30.54
CA VAL A 872 -19.55 8.26 31.25
C VAL A 872 -18.90 7.88 32.59
N THR A 873 -19.63 8.09 33.68
CA THR A 873 -19.28 7.52 35.00
C THR A 873 -19.68 6.05 35.04
N VAL A 874 -18.74 5.18 35.39
CA VAL A 874 -18.89 3.72 35.39
C VAL A 874 -18.81 3.18 36.81
N TRP A 875 -19.78 2.39 37.24
CA TRP A 875 -19.76 1.75 38.55
C TRP A 875 -19.08 0.38 38.47
N LEU A 876 -17.89 0.25 39.08
CA LEU A 876 -17.16 -1.03 39.13
C LEU A 876 -17.62 -1.90 40.32
N ASN A 877 -18.02 -1.25 41.41
CA ASN A 877 -18.77 -1.84 42.52
C ASN A 877 -19.54 -0.72 43.25
N SER A 878 -20.21 -1.03 44.36
CA SER A 878 -21.02 -0.08 45.14
C SER A 878 -20.24 1.08 45.79
N THR A 879 -18.91 1.04 45.79
CA THR A 879 -18.04 2.06 46.43
C THR A 879 -16.98 2.64 45.50
N HIS A 880 -16.68 1.96 44.37
CA HIS A 880 -15.65 2.38 43.42
C HIS A 880 -16.28 2.69 42.06
N THR A 881 -16.16 3.96 41.67
CA THR A 881 -16.45 4.43 40.31
C THR A 881 -15.17 4.59 39.50
N ALA A 882 -15.31 4.47 38.19
CA ALA A 882 -14.33 4.86 37.19
C ALA A 882 -15.01 5.77 36.16
N LYS A 883 -14.25 6.19 35.15
CA LYS A 883 -14.73 7.06 34.08
C LYS A 883 -14.24 6.57 32.72
N THR A 884 -14.99 6.83 31.66
CA THR A 884 -14.47 6.78 30.29
C THR A 884 -13.60 8.00 29.96
N CYS A 885 -12.86 7.92 28.86
CA CYS A 885 -11.89 8.91 28.41
C CYS A 885 -12.33 9.56 27.09
N LYS A 886 -11.80 10.76 26.81
CA LYS A 886 -11.76 11.32 25.45
C LYS A 886 -11.17 10.30 24.47
N PRO A 887 -11.69 10.17 23.23
CA PRO A 887 -11.23 9.12 22.32
C PRO A 887 -9.74 9.21 21.98
N ALA A 888 -8.97 8.13 22.18
CA ALA A 888 -7.58 8.04 21.77
C ALA A 888 -7.15 6.65 21.25
N LEU A 889 -6.28 6.64 20.24
CA LEU A 889 -5.68 5.42 19.66
C LEU A 889 -4.27 5.19 20.22
N GLY A 890 -3.95 3.93 20.53
CA GLY A 890 -2.66 3.53 21.09
C GLY A 890 -1.61 3.20 20.03
N TYR A 891 -0.35 3.01 20.43
CA TYR A 891 0.73 2.66 19.50
C TYR A 891 0.41 1.43 18.64
N SER A 892 -0.11 0.35 19.23
CA SER A 892 -0.46 -0.87 18.51
C SER A 892 -1.56 -0.72 17.45
N PHE A 893 -2.29 0.40 17.38
CA PHE A 893 -3.17 0.70 16.25
C PHE A 893 -2.37 0.78 14.93
N ALA A 894 -1.19 1.40 14.96
CA ALA A 894 -0.32 1.51 13.79
C ALA A 894 0.42 0.21 13.43
N ALA A 895 0.26 -0.86 14.23
CA ALA A 895 0.77 -2.20 13.93
C ALA A 895 -0.18 -3.03 13.05
N GLY A 896 -1.47 -2.68 12.98
CA GLY A 896 -2.48 -3.51 12.32
C GLY A 896 -2.64 -4.89 12.97
N THR A 897 -3.15 -5.86 12.20
CA THR A 897 -3.38 -7.24 12.66
C THR A 897 -2.72 -8.26 11.76
N ILE A 898 -2.80 -9.54 12.13
CA ILE A 898 -2.37 -10.66 11.27
C ILE A 898 -3.20 -10.78 9.98
N ASP A 899 -4.40 -10.17 9.92
CA ASP A 899 -5.22 -10.07 8.71
C ASP A 899 -4.74 -8.92 7.78
N GLY A 900 -4.04 -7.94 8.35
CA GLY A 900 -3.57 -6.74 7.66
C GLY A 900 -2.63 -5.91 8.52
N PHE A 901 -1.32 -6.16 8.38
CA PHE A 901 -0.25 -5.47 9.11
C PHE A 901 -0.19 -3.97 8.79
N GLY A 902 0.22 -3.14 9.74
CA GLY A 902 0.44 -1.70 9.56
C GLY A 902 1.73 -1.37 8.81
N THR A 903 1.79 -0.20 8.14
CA THR A 903 2.92 0.18 7.27
C THR A 903 4.16 0.70 8.00
N LEU A 904 4.05 1.05 9.29
CA LEU A 904 5.08 1.82 10.02
C LEU A 904 5.91 0.97 11.00
N ASN A 905 5.91 -0.36 10.85
CA ASN A 905 6.69 -1.33 11.63
C ASN A 905 6.51 -1.24 13.17
N PHE A 906 5.36 -0.74 13.64
CA PHE A 906 4.92 -0.95 15.01
C PHE A 906 4.63 -2.45 15.23
N THR A 907 4.73 -2.89 16.49
CA THR A 907 4.31 -4.25 16.90
C THR A 907 3.03 -4.16 17.73
N GLN A 908 2.31 -5.27 17.87
CA GLN A 908 1.22 -5.33 18.84
C GLN A 908 1.78 -5.52 20.26
N GLY A 909 0.97 -5.22 21.29
CA GLY A 909 1.35 -5.41 22.69
C GLY A 909 2.17 -4.28 23.30
N MET A 910 2.23 -3.10 22.66
CA MET A 910 2.98 -1.96 23.16
C MET A 910 2.23 -1.25 24.31
N THR A 911 2.69 -1.44 25.55
CA THR A 911 2.23 -0.74 26.76
C THR A 911 3.04 0.52 27.08
N GLU A 912 4.15 0.75 26.37
CA GLU A 912 5.03 1.91 26.54
C GLU A 912 5.21 2.64 25.20
N GLY A 913 5.40 3.95 25.27
CA GLY A 913 5.66 4.81 24.11
C GLY A 913 7.15 4.87 23.77
N ASP A 914 7.47 5.41 22.60
CA ASP A 914 8.84 5.70 22.17
C ASP A 914 9.06 7.21 22.08
N SER A 915 10.24 7.66 22.46
CA SER A 915 10.66 9.06 22.45
C SER A 915 10.59 9.73 21.06
N PHE A 916 10.87 9.02 19.97
CA PHE A 916 10.78 9.59 18.62
C PHE A 916 9.32 9.76 18.19
N TRP A 917 8.47 8.74 18.39
CA TRP A 917 7.05 8.82 18.05
C TRP A 917 6.27 9.79 18.94
N ASP A 918 6.56 9.84 20.24
CA ASP A 918 6.01 10.84 21.16
C ASP A 918 6.39 12.27 20.75
N THR A 919 7.66 12.50 20.40
CA THR A 919 8.12 13.82 19.92
C THR A 919 7.45 14.19 18.60
N LEU A 920 7.32 13.24 17.66
CA LEU A 920 6.69 13.49 16.36
C LEU A 920 5.20 13.82 16.52
N ARG A 921 4.47 13.08 17.37
CA ARG A 921 3.08 13.39 17.76
C ARG A 921 2.98 14.79 18.35
N ASP A 922 3.82 15.11 19.34
CA ASP A 922 3.75 16.37 20.07
C ASP A 922 4.05 17.59 19.19
N GLN A 923 4.94 17.44 18.19
CA GLN A 923 5.27 18.51 17.23
C GLN A 923 4.24 18.67 16.09
N VAL A 924 3.63 17.58 15.62
CA VAL A 924 2.74 17.60 14.43
C VAL A 924 1.26 17.78 14.81
N LEU A 925 0.83 17.17 15.93
CA LEU A 925 -0.56 17.13 16.38
C LEU A 925 -0.78 17.86 17.72
N GLY A 926 0.29 18.36 18.34
CA GLY A 926 0.28 18.88 19.70
C GLY A 926 0.43 17.76 20.74
N LYS A 927 0.83 18.13 21.96
CA LYS A 927 1.01 17.19 23.07
C LYS A 927 -0.35 16.80 23.69
N PRO A 928 -0.63 15.50 23.94
CA PRO A 928 -1.80 15.07 24.72
C PRO A 928 -1.82 15.64 26.14
N SER A 929 -3.01 15.92 26.67
CA SER A 929 -3.17 16.28 28.08
C SER A 929 -2.66 15.19 29.04
N GLU A 930 -2.30 15.56 30.27
CA GLU A 930 -1.93 14.55 31.27
C GLU A 930 -3.18 13.80 31.77
N GLU A 931 -4.37 14.42 31.72
CA GLU A 931 -5.65 13.76 31.97
C GLU A 931 -5.96 12.65 30.96
N ILE A 932 -5.79 12.88 29.65
CA ILE A 932 -6.04 11.83 28.64
C ILE A 932 -5.00 10.70 28.76
N LYS A 933 -3.73 11.03 29.06
CA LYS A 933 -2.67 10.04 29.29
C LYS A 933 -2.92 9.16 30.51
N GLU A 934 -3.33 9.75 31.64
CA GLU A 934 -3.62 9.00 32.87
C GLU A 934 -4.85 8.11 32.68
N CYS A 935 -5.95 8.66 32.15
CA CYS A 935 -7.21 7.95 31.92
C CYS A 935 -7.01 6.73 31.00
N HIS A 936 -6.09 6.82 30.03
CA HIS A 936 -5.86 5.75 29.07
C HIS A 936 -4.94 4.60 29.53
N LYS A 937 -4.25 4.71 30.67
CA LYS A 937 -3.27 3.68 31.08
C LYS A 937 -3.85 2.26 31.07
N PRO A 938 -3.08 1.24 30.63
CA PRO A 938 -1.69 1.27 30.20
C PRO A 938 -1.49 1.55 28.69
N LYS A 939 -2.45 2.18 27.99
CA LYS A 939 -2.28 2.54 26.56
C LYS A 939 -1.28 3.70 26.40
N PRO A 940 -0.16 3.53 25.67
CA PRO A 940 0.64 4.65 25.18
C PRO A 940 -0.13 5.33 24.03
N VAL A 941 -0.51 6.60 24.20
CA VAL A 941 -1.36 7.32 23.23
C VAL A 941 -0.56 7.74 22.00
N LEU A 942 -0.87 7.18 20.84
CA LEU A 942 -0.29 7.60 19.56
C LEU A 942 -1.08 8.78 18.96
N LEU A 943 -2.41 8.72 19.00
CA LEU A 943 -3.30 9.77 18.46
C LEU A 943 -4.37 10.15 19.51
N HIS A 944 -4.31 11.38 20.02
CA HIS A 944 -5.21 11.93 21.03
C HIS A 944 -6.50 12.50 20.41
N THR A 945 -7.22 11.67 19.65
CA THR A 945 -8.29 12.10 18.74
C THR A 945 -9.43 12.95 19.34
N GLY A 946 -9.71 12.87 20.64
CA GLY A 946 -10.69 13.70 21.35
C GLY A 946 -10.18 15.10 21.76
N GLU A 947 -8.91 15.41 21.47
CA GLU A 947 -8.32 16.75 21.62
C GLU A 947 -7.99 17.36 20.24
N LEU A 948 -8.13 16.56 19.17
CA LEU A 948 -7.95 16.95 17.77
C LEU A 948 -9.29 17.35 17.14
N LEU A 949 -9.54 18.66 17.06
CA LEU A 949 -10.83 19.24 16.63
C LEU A 949 -10.81 19.87 15.23
N LYS A 950 -9.71 19.77 14.46
CA LYS A 950 -9.55 20.40 13.14
C LYS A 950 -9.27 19.37 12.02
N PRO A 951 -9.86 19.54 10.81
CA PRO A 951 -10.88 20.53 10.45
C PRO A 951 -12.22 20.31 11.19
N HIS A 952 -12.50 19.06 11.56
CA HIS A 952 -13.58 18.63 12.45
C HIS A 952 -13.02 17.68 13.52
N PRO A 953 -13.75 17.35 14.60
CA PRO A 953 -13.40 16.28 15.54
C PRO A 953 -12.94 15.00 14.83
N TRP A 954 -11.84 14.42 15.32
CA TRP A 954 -11.23 13.25 14.68
C TRP A 954 -12.01 11.96 14.93
N HIS A 955 -12.69 11.86 16.07
CA HIS A 955 -13.59 10.75 16.43
C HIS A 955 -14.90 11.26 17.05
N PRO A 956 -15.97 10.43 17.07
CA PRO A 956 -17.20 10.74 17.79
C PRO A 956 -17.01 10.81 19.31
N ASP A 957 -17.46 11.89 19.94
CA ASP A 957 -17.82 11.90 21.36
C ASP A 957 -19.24 11.35 21.57
N ILE A 958 -20.17 11.68 20.66
CA ILE A 958 -21.59 11.31 20.75
C ILE A 958 -21.87 10.04 19.96
N VAL A 959 -22.40 9.03 20.66
CA VAL A 959 -22.55 7.65 20.19
C VAL A 959 -23.97 7.14 20.42
N ASP A 960 -24.51 6.38 19.47
CA ASP A 960 -25.81 5.70 19.60
C ASP A 960 -25.66 4.40 20.40
N VAL A 961 -26.51 4.22 21.42
CA VAL A 961 -26.80 2.91 22.02
C VAL A 961 -28.28 2.58 21.78
N GLN A 962 -28.58 1.34 21.40
CA GLN A 962 -29.93 0.95 20.96
C GLN A 962 -30.20 -0.54 21.16
N ILE A 963 -31.40 -0.87 21.64
CA ILE A 963 -31.93 -2.24 21.71
C ILE A 963 -33.28 -2.28 20.99
N VAL A 964 -33.48 -3.30 20.15
CA VAL A 964 -34.78 -3.67 19.59
C VAL A 964 -35.15 -5.07 20.09
N THR A 965 -36.37 -5.27 20.57
CA THR A 965 -36.90 -6.59 20.95
C THR A 965 -37.96 -7.07 19.97
N LEU A 966 -37.83 -8.33 19.55
CA LEU A 966 -38.78 -9.08 18.73
C LEU A 966 -39.33 -10.21 19.61
N GLY A 967 -40.35 -9.92 20.43
CA GLY A 967 -40.77 -10.85 21.48
C GLY A 967 -39.61 -11.18 22.42
N PHE A 968 -39.26 -12.47 22.55
CA PHE A 968 -38.14 -12.92 23.41
C PHE A 968 -36.73 -12.78 22.80
N LEU A 969 -36.57 -12.22 21.60
CA LEU A 969 -35.27 -11.94 20.98
C LEU A 969 -34.91 -10.46 21.18
N ALA A 970 -33.76 -10.16 21.79
CA ALA A 970 -33.21 -8.81 21.91
C ALA A 970 -31.99 -8.62 20.99
N ILE A 971 -32.03 -7.62 20.12
CA ILE A 971 -30.94 -7.22 19.22
C ILE A 971 -30.27 -5.98 19.83
N THR A 972 -29.04 -6.12 20.31
CA THR A 972 -28.24 -5.00 20.82
C THR A 972 -27.38 -4.43 19.69
N ALA A 973 -27.66 -3.18 19.28
CA ALA A 973 -26.96 -2.51 18.19
C ALA A 973 -25.66 -1.85 18.69
N ILE A 974 -24.53 -2.51 18.45
CA ILE A 974 -23.23 -2.12 19.00
C ILE A 974 -22.47 -1.18 18.04
N PRO A 975 -22.03 0.01 18.48
CA PRO A 975 -21.39 1.03 17.64
C PRO A 975 -19.90 0.79 17.34
N GLY A 976 -19.51 -0.47 17.10
CA GLY A 976 -18.11 -0.85 16.91
C GLY A 976 -17.90 -2.36 16.93
N GLU A 977 -16.67 -2.76 17.20
CA GLU A 977 -16.18 -4.13 17.14
C GLU A 977 -15.86 -4.67 18.55
N PHE A 978 -16.86 -5.28 19.17
CA PHE A 978 -16.68 -6.03 20.42
C PHE A 978 -15.84 -7.28 20.18
N THR A 979 -14.86 -7.54 21.05
CA THR A 979 -14.18 -8.84 21.13
C THR A 979 -15.11 -9.97 21.60
N THR A 980 -14.64 -11.20 21.47
CA THR A 980 -15.34 -12.42 21.91
C THR A 980 -15.83 -12.30 23.35
N MET A 981 -14.95 -11.97 24.32
CA MET A 981 -15.39 -11.87 25.72
C MET A 981 -16.21 -10.62 26.01
N SER A 982 -15.95 -9.49 25.33
CA SER A 982 -16.80 -8.30 25.42
C SER A 982 -18.26 -8.60 25.05
N GLY A 983 -18.47 -9.32 23.94
CA GLY A 983 -19.81 -9.71 23.50
C GLY A 983 -20.49 -10.71 24.44
N ARG A 984 -19.73 -11.67 24.99
CA ARG A 984 -20.24 -12.61 26.02
C ARG A 984 -20.73 -11.88 27.27
N ARG A 985 -19.92 -10.98 27.80
CA ARG A 985 -20.25 -10.18 29.00
C ARG A 985 -21.49 -9.32 28.79
N LEU A 986 -21.60 -8.62 27.65
CA LEU A 986 -22.78 -7.79 27.38
C LEU A 986 -24.04 -8.63 27.12
N ARG A 987 -23.96 -9.73 26.35
CA ARG A 987 -25.11 -10.64 26.16
C ARG A 987 -25.67 -11.14 27.48
N GLN A 988 -24.82 -11.68 28.35
CA GLN A 988 -25.22 -12.14 29.68
C GLN A 988 -25.80 -11.00 30.52
N ALA A 989 -25.09 -9.88 30.63
CA ALA A 989 -25.50 -8.79 31.50
C ALA A 989 -26.81 -8.11 31.07
N VAL A 990 -27.14 -8.12 29.77
CA VAL A 990 -28.43 -7.67 29.24
C VAL A 990 -29.54 -8.72 29.48
N GLN A 991 -29.25 -10.01 29.31
CA GLN A 991 -30.20 -11.09 29.61
C GLN A 991 -30.61 -11.07 31.09
N GLU A 992 -29.64 -10.96 32.00
CA GLU A 992 -29.88 -10.87 33.45
C GLU A 992 -30.75 -9.67 33.85
N GLU A 993 -30.59 -8.51 33.18
CA GLU A 993 -31.40 -7.32 33.47
C GLU A 993 -32.85 -7.49 32.98
N PHE A 994 -33.05 -8.10 31.81
CA PHE A 994 -34.38 -8.48 31.34
C PHE A 994 -35.07 -9.48 32.29
N GLU A 995 -34.34 -10.52 32.71
CA GLU A 995 -34.85 -11.55 33.63
C GLU A 995 -35.20 -10.95 35.01
N ALA A 996 -34.38 -10.03 35.53
CA ALA A 996 -34.63 -9.32 36.79
C ALA A 996 -35.89 -8.42 36.76
N TYR A 997 -36.35 -8.02 35.56
CA TYR A 997 -37.58 -7.24 35.35
C TYR A 997 -38.70 -8.05 34.67
N GLY A 998 -38.62 -9.39 34.70
CA GLY A 998 -39.73 -10.29 34.34
C GLY A 998 -39.79 -10.73 32.87
N MET A 999 -38.89 -10.25 32.01
CA MET A 999 -38.73 -10.76 30.65
C MET A 999 -37.79 -11.98 30.68
N LEU A 1000 -38.36 -13.16 30.92
CA LEU A 1000 -37.60 -14.40 31.11
C LEU A 1000 -37.14 -15.03 29.78
N ASN A 1001 -36.00 -15.74 29.81
CA ASN A 1001 -35.43 -16.50 28.70
C ASN A 1001 -35.09 -15.67 27.44
N MET A 1002 -34.77 -14.39 27.60
CA MET A 1002 -34.42 -13.51 26.48
C MET A 1002 -33.17 -14.03 25.76
N THR A 1003 -33.28 -14.27 24.44
CA THR A 1003 -32.10 -14.48 23.60
C THR A 1003 -31.54 -13.12 23.20
N VAL A 1004 -30.34 -12.79 23.69
CA VAL A 1004 -29.64 -11.55 23.32
C VAL A 1004 -28.64 -11.83 22.20
N VAL A 1005 -28.75 -11.11 21.08
CA VAL A 1005 -27.78 -11.13 19.98
C VAL A 1005 -27.03 -9.80 19.89
N ILE A 1006 -25.71 -9.89 19.71
CA ILE A 1006 -24.89 -8.74 19.34
C ILE A 1006 -25.11 -8.49 17.84
N SER A 1007 -25.46 -7.26 17.47
CA SER A 1007 -25.29 -6.78 16.10
C SER A 1007 -24.12 -5.80 16.08
N GLY A 1008 -23.06 -6.14 15.36
CA GLY A 1008 -21.85 -5.34 15.27
C GLY A 1008 -22.01 -4.09 14.39
N LEU A 1009 -21.05 -3.18 14.52
CA LEU A 1009 -20.82 -2.04 13.61
C LEU A 1009 -22.08 -1.25 13.23
N CYS A 1010 -22.96 -1.06 14.22
CA CYS A 1010 -24.25 -0.43 14.06
C CYS A 1010 -24.17 1.08 14.21
N ASN A 1011 -24.93 1.82 13.40
CA ASN A 1011 -25.29 3.23 13.56
C ASN A 1011 -24.14 4.26 13.44
N VAL A 1012 -23.07 4.09 14.20
CA VAL A 1012 -21.84 4.90 14.20
C VAL A 1012 -20.68 3.98 14.57
N TYR A 1013 -19.49 4.24 14.05
CA TYR A 1013 -18.31 3.42 14.29
C TYR A 1013 -17.33 4.08 15.26
N THR A 1014 -16.99 3.36 16.32
CA THR A 1014 -16.12 3.80 17.43
C THR A 1014 -14.86 2.93 17.60
N HIS A 1015 -14.43 2.24 16.53
CA HIS A 1015 -13.40 1.19 16.57
C HIS A 1015 -13.78 0.02 17.50
N TYR A 1016 -12.86 -0.43 18.34
CA TYR A 1016 -12.91 -1.70 19.04
C TYR A 1016 -13.39 -1.55 20.48
N ILE A 1017 -13.86 -2.66 21.06
CA ILE A 1017 -14.21 -2.74 22.48
C ILE A 1017 -13.67 -4.07 23.03
N THR A 1018 -12.58 -3.97 23.78
CA THR A 1018 -12.00 -5.06 24.58
C THR A 1018 -12.55 -5.11 26.00
N THR A 1019 -12.40 -6.24 26.69
CA THR A 1019 -12.55 -6.29 28.15
C THR A 1019 -11.49 -5.43 28.84
N TYR A 1020 -11.67 -5.11 30.13
CA TYR A 1020 -10.67 -4.39 30.90
C TYR A 1020 -9.34 -5.16 30.93
N GLU A 1021 -9.42 -6.49 30.99
CA GLU A 1021 -8.30 -7.42 31.05
C GLU A 1021 -7.58 -7.53 29.70
N GLU A 1022 -8.32 -7.70 28.60
CA GLU A 1022 -7.80 -7.64 27.24
C GLU A 1022 -7.15 -6.28 26.92
N TYR A 1023 -7.71 -5.19 27.45
CA TYR A 1023 -7.18 -3.84 27.31
C TYR A 1023 -5.76 -3.69 27.89
N GLN A 1024 -5.46 -4.38 29.01
CA GLN A 1024 -4.14 -4.28 29.64
C GLN A 1024 -3.02 -4.78 28.72
N ALA A 1025 -3.31 -5.78 27.89
CA ALA A 1025 -2.35 -6.41 26.98
C ALA A 1025 -2.01 -5.56 25.73
N GLN A 1026 -2.71 -4.44 25.49
CA GLN A 1026 -2.44 -3.46 24.41
C GLN A 1026 -2.10 -4.05 23.02
N ARG A 1027 -2.78 -5.14 22.62
CA ARG A 1027 -2.85 -5.57 21.20
C ARG A 1027 -3.71 -4.62 20.36
N TYR A 1028 -3.86 -4.87 19.06
CA TYR A 1028 -4.52 -3.96 18.13
C TYR A 1028 -5.92 -3.51 18.59
N GLU A 1029 -6.75 -4.45 19.05
CA GLU A 1029 -8.11 -4.18 19.53
C GLU A 1029 -8.10 -3.30 20.80
N ALA A 1030 -7.15 -3.53 21.70
CA ALA A 1030 -6.99 -2.80 22.96
C ALA A 1030 -6.45 -1.37 22.75
N ALA A 1031 -5.46 -1.21 21.88
CA ALA A 1031 -4.99 0.10 21.43
C ALA A 1031 -6.08 0.88 20.70
N SER A 1032 -6.96 0.18 19.99
CA SER A 1032 -8.10 0.74 19.24
C SER A 1032 -9.39 0.85 20.06
N THR A 1033 -9.38 0.53 21.36
CA THR A 1033 -10.52 0.73 22.27
C THR A 1033 -10.54 2.18 22.75
N ILE A 1034 -11.27 3.06 22.04
CA ILE A 1034 -10.97 4.50 22.05
C ILE A 1034 -11.36 5.24 23.33
N TYR A 1035 -12.38 4.82 24.10
CA TYR A 1035 -12.83 5.54 25.31
C TYR A 1035 -12.17 5.04 26.61
N GLY A 1036 -11.04 4.34 26.50
CA GLY A 1036 -10.22 3.91 27.64
C GLY A 1036 -10.57 2.53 28.20
N PRO A 1037 -9.91 2.10 29.30
CA PRO A 1037 -10.00 0.74 29.84
C PRO A 1037 -11.41 0.33 30.29
N HIS A 1038 -12.29 1.29 30.56
CA HIS A 1038 -13.67 1.06 31.04
C HIS A 1038 -14.74 1.14 29.94
N THR A 1039 -14.33 1.19 28.66
CA THR A 1039 -15.25 1.28 27.50
C THR A 1039 -16.32 0.17 27.52
N LEU A 1040 -15.93 -1.09 27.73
CA LEU A 1040 -16.90 -2.20 27.83
C LEU A 1040 -17.85 -2.03 29.01
N SER A 1041 -17.33 -1.69 30.19
CA SER A 1041 -18.13 -1.52 31.41
C SER A 1041 -19.16 -0.39 31.27
N ALA A 1042 -18.79 0.70 30.58
CA ALA A 1042 -19.72 1.77 30.21
C ALA A 1042 -20.84 1.23 29.29
N TYR A 1043 -20.52 0.50 28.22
CA TYR A 1043 -21.55 -0.09 27.36
C TYR A 1043 -22.44 -1.09 28.11
N ILE A 1044 -21.89 -1.97 28.95
CA ILE A 1044 -22.71 -2.89 29.77
C ILE A 1044 -23.70 -2.11 30.65
N GLN A 1045 -23.25 -1.05 31.32
CA GLN A 1045 -24.10 -0.19 32.15
C GLN A 1045 -25.22 0.47 31.32
N LEU A 1046 -24.89 1.03 30.16
CA LEU A 1046 -25.84 1.71 29.27
C LEU A 1046 -26.87 0.74 28.66
N PHE A 1047 -26.44 -0.42 28.18
CA PHE A 1047 -27.33 -1.43 27.61
C PHE A 1047 -28.23 -2.08 28.66
N ARG A 1048 -27.78 -2.22 29.93
CA ARG A 1048 -28.69 -2.60 31.04
C ARG A 1048 -29.76 -1.52 31.30
N VAL A 1049 -29.40 -0.24 31.30
CA VAL A 1049 -30.39 0.85 31.43
C VAL A 1049 -31.45 0.80 30.31
N LEU A 1050 -31.05 0.53 29.07
CA LEU A 1050 -32.00 0.36 27.95
C LEU A 1050 -32.87 -0.92 28.12
N ALA A 1051 -32.27 -2.05 28.47
CA ALA A 1051 -32.99 -3.32 28.66
C ALA A 1051 -34.04 -3.22 29.76
N LYS A 1052 -33.66 -2.65 30.91
CA LYS A 1052 -34.57 -2.31 32.00
C LYS A 1052 -35.71 -1.41 31.55
N ALA A 1053 -35.41 -0.31 30.84
CA ALA A 1053 -36.43 0.64 30.40
C ALA A 1053 -37.44 0.03 29.40
N ILE A 1054 -37.04 -0.98 28.62
CA ILE A 1054 -37.96 -1.81 27.82
C ILE A 1054 -38.80 -2.70 28.75
N ALA A 1055 -38.17 -3.46 29.64
CA ALA A 1055 -38.84 -4.41 30.53
C ALA A 1055 -39.85 -3.76 31.50
N THR A 1056 -39.61 -2.52 31.93
CA THR A 1056 -40.51 -1.76 32.81
C THR A 1056 -41.47 -0.81 32.08
N ASP A 1057 -41.50 -0.83 30.74
CA ASP A 1057 -42.26 0.11 29.88
C ASP A 1057 -42.03 1.60 30.26
N THR A 1058 -40.76 1.95 30.51
CA THR A 1058 -40.35 3.32 30.83
C THR A 1058 -39.37 3.89 29.80
N VAL A 1059 -39.40 3.42 28.55
CA VAL A 1059 -38.55 3.94 27.47
C VAL A 1059 -38.73 5.46 27.28
N ALA A 1060 -39.96 5.96 27.41
CA ALA A 1060 -40.27 7.39 27.34
C ALA A 1060 -39.64 8.24 28.46
N ASN A 1061 -39.15 7.61 29.54
CA ASN A 1061 -38.46 8.28 30.64
C ASN A 1061 -36.92 8.32 30.45
N LEU A 1062 -36.38 7.66 29.42
CA LEU A 1062 -34.98 7.79 29.06
C LEU A 1062 -34.71 9.21 28.53
N SER A 1063 -33.62 9.84 28.98
CA SER A 1063 -33.19 11.10 28.40
C SER A 1063 -32.71 10.87 26.96
N SER A 1064 -33.12 11.72 26.02
CA SER A 1064 -32.73 11.63 24.60
C SER A 1064 -31.21 11.67 24.37
N GLY A 1065 -30.45 12.19 25.34
CA GLY A 1065 -29.03 12.46 25.20
C GLY A 1065 -28.71 13.72 24.38
N PRO A 1066 -27.42 14.09 24.28
CA PRO A 1066 -26.95 15.11 23.35
C PRO A 1066 -27.12 14.66 21.90
N GLU A 1067 -27.50 15.57 21.01
CA GLU A 1067 -27.63 15.27 19.59
C GLU A 1067 -26.25 15.22 18.90
N PRO A 1068 -25.93 14.20 18.08
CA PRO A 1068 -24.65 14.11 17.37
C PRO A 1068 -24.55 15.17 16.27
N PRO A 1069 -23.34 15.72 16.01
CA PRO A 1069 -23.16 16.74 14.99
C PRO A 1069 -23.23 16.18 13.57
N PHE A 1070 -23.59 17.03 12.60
CA PHE A 1070 -23.52 16.75 11.17
C PHE A 1070 -22.63 17.81 10.49
N PHE A 1071 -21.50 17.41 9.91
CA PHE A 1071 -20.51 18.37 9.39
C PHE A 1071 -20.77 18.72 7.92
N GLU A 1072 -20.88 20.00 7.57
CA GLU A 1072 -21.14 20.42 6.18
C GLU A 1072 -19.90 20.34 5.28
N GLN A 1073 -18.79 20.93 5.71
CA GLN A 1073 -17.60 21.15 4.88
C GLN A 1073 -16.58 20.02 5.08
N LEU A 1074 -16.73 18.92 4.35
CA LEU A 1074 -15.80 17.78 4.36
C LEU A 1074 -14.67 17.95 3.33
N MET A 1075 -13.54 17.27 3.55
CA MET A 1075 -12.40 17.32 2.63
C MET A 1075 -12.73 16.58 1.32
N SER A 1076 -12.55 17.25 0.17
CA SER A 1076 -12.72 16.66 -1.16
C SER A 1076 -11.78 15.46 -1.39
N PRO A 1077 -12.15 14.50 -2.26
CA PRO A 1077 -11.26 13.42 -2.68
C PRO A 1077 -9.98 13.95 -3.35
N LEU A 1078 -8.85 13.26 -3.14
CA LEU A 1078 -7.57 13.62 -3.76
C LEU A 1078 -7.53 13.35 -5.29
N ILE A 1079 -8.39 12.49 -5.81
CA ILE A 1079 -8.40 12.09 -7.23
C ILE A 1079 -9.42 12.96 -8.00
N PRO A 1080 -9.01 13.73 -9.03
CA PRO A 1080 -9.91 14.53 -9.85
C PRO A 1080 -10.62 13.70 -10.93
N ASN A 1081 -11.88 14.04 -11.22
CA ASN A 1081 -12.60 13.49 -12.37
C ASN A 1081 -11.89 13.87 -13.69
N ILE A 1082 -11.70 12.89 -14.56
CA ILE A 1082 -11.09 13.02 -15.89
C ILE A 1082 -12.18 12.81 -16.94
N VAL A 1083 -12.03 13.39 -18.15
CA VAL A 1083 -12.92 13.10 -19.28
C VAL A 1083 -12.41 11.85 -20.00
N ASP A 1084 -13.22 10.80 -20.00
CA ASP A 1084 -12.94 9.52 -20.67
C ASP A 1084 -12.69 9.68 -22.18
N ARG A 1085 -11.88 8.79 -22.76
CA ARG A 1085 -11.58 8.77 -24.19
C ARG A 1085 -11.40 7.34 -24.68
N ALA A 1086 -12.15 6.98 -25.73
CA ALA A 1086 -11.91 5.74 -26.46
C ALA A 1086 -10.54 5.76 -27.19
N PRO A 1087 -9.90 4.60 -27.41
CA PRO A 1087 -8.71 4.48 -28.26
C PRO A 1087 -8.91 5.06 -29.67
N ALA A 1088 -7.81 5.52 -30.29
CA ALA A 1088 -7.87 6.18 -31.59
C ALA A 1088 -8.42 5.26 -32.69
N GLY A 1089 -9.54 5.65 -33.32
CA GLY A 1089 -10.24 4.85 -34.33
C GLY A 1089 -11.31 3.89 -33.77
N THR A 1090 -11.59 3.96 -32.47
CA THR A 1090 -12.64 3.17 -31.79
C THR A 1090 -13.63 4.08 -31.06
N THR A 1091 -14.71 3.48 -30.57
CA THR A 1091 -15.77 4.06 -29.74
C THR A 1091 -15.94 3.23 -28.45
N PHE A 1092 -16.55 3.82 -27.42
CA PHE A 1092 -16.83 3.09 -26.17
C PHE A 1092 -17.79 1.93 -26.45
N GLY A 1093 -17.37 0.70 -26.10
CA GLY A 1093 -18.09 -0.54 -26.46
C GLY A 1093 -17.41 -1.40 -27.52
N ASP A 1094 -16.36 -0.92 -28.21
CA ASP A 1094 -15.65 -1.71 -29.22
C ASP A 1094 -14.76 -2.79 -28.58
N ILE A 1095 -14.87 -4.03 -29.10
CA ILE A 1095 -14.15 -5.20 -28.57
C ILE A 1095 -12.66 -5.12 -28.95
N LEU A 1096 -11.81 -4.76 -27.98
CA LEU A 1096 -10.35 -4.72 -28.15
C LEU A 1096 -9.71 -6.11 -28.18
N LEU A 1097 -10.27 -7.08 -27.44
CA LEU A 1097 -9.82 -8.47 -27.38
C LEU A 1097 -11.04 -9.41 -27.37
N PRO A 1098 -11.30 -10.18 -28.44
CA PRO A 1098 -12.44 -11.08 -28.49
C PRO A 1098 -12.19 -12.35 -27.66
N ALA A 1099 -13.27 -12.93 -27.12
CA ALA A 1099 -13.24 -14.22 -26.45
C ALA A 1099 -12.87 -15.37 -27.42
N ASN A 1100 -12.28 -16.44 -26.88
CA ASN A 1100 -11.96 -17.64 -27.65
C ASN A 1100 -13.25 -18.31 -28.19
N THR A 1101 -13.18 -18.87 -29.41
CA THR A 1101 -14.35 -19.50 -30.06
C THR A 1101 -14.86 -20.75 -29.35
N THR A 1102 -14.04 -21.39 -28.53
CA THR A 1102 -14.43 -22.48 -27.63
C THR A 1102 -13.71 -22.36 -26.29
N TYR A 1103 -14.43 -22.67 -25.22
CA TYR A 1103 -13.89 -22.81 -23.86
C TYR A 1103 -14.22 -24.21 -23.35
N ARG A 1104 -13.26 -24.87 -22.67
CA ARG A 1104 -13.54 -26.10 -21.94
C ARG A 1104 -14.20 -25.72 -20.61
N VAL A 1105 -15.37 -26.27 -20.31
CA VAL A 1105 -15.90 -26.23 -18.94
C VAL A 1105 -14.95 -27.04 -18.05
N VAL A 1106 -14.12 -26.35 -17.27
CA VAL A 1106 -13.18 -26.95 -16.31
C VAL A 1106 -13.96 -27.44 -15.09
N ARG A 1107 -14.60 -28.61 -15.25
CA ARG A 1107 -15.49 -29.21 -14.26
C ARG A 1107 -14.70 -29.90 -13.13
N LEU A 1108 -13.98 -29.08 -12.35
CA LEU A 1108 -13.27 -29.52 -11.15
C LEU A 1108 -14.21 -29.64 -9.93
N GLY A 1109 -13.90 -30.58 -9.03
CA GLY A 1109 -14.65 -30.80 -7.78
C GLY A 1109 -14.43 -29.73 -6.69
N LYS A 1110 -13.68 -28.67 -7.03
CA LYS A 1110 -13.45 -27.40 -6.32
C LYS A 1110 -13.24 -26.38 -7.45
N GLY A 1111 -14.06 -25.34 -7.53
CA GLY A 1111 -14.24 -24.56 -8.75
C GLY A 1111 -13.71 -23.13 -8.65
N TYR A 1112 -12.80 -22.76 -9.54
CA TYR A 1112 -12.34 -21.38 -9.71
C TYR A 1112 -12.50 -20.84 -11.12
N TRP A 1113 -12.50 -19.51 -11.19
CA TRP A 1113 -12.83 -18.72 -12.36
C TRP A 1113 -11.59 -18.42 -13.19
N ASP A 1114 -11.77 -18.28 -14.51
CA ASP A 1114 -10.73 -17.91 -15.46
C ASP A 1114 -10.91 -16.42 -15.82
N PRO A 1115 -10.06 -15.49 -15.32
CA PRO A 1115 -10.28 -14.05 -15.43
C PRO A 1115 -9.74 -13.52 -16.76
N TYR A 1116 -10.51 -13.66 -17.84
CA TYR A 1116 -10.21 -12.97 -19.10
C TYR A 1116 -10.58 -11.48 -19.05
N GLU A 1117 -9.61 -10.62 -19.38
CA GLU A 1117 -9.75 -9.17 -19.44
C GLU A 1117 -10.65 -8.72 -20.60
N ALA A 1118 -11.97 -8.68 -20.36
CA ALA A 1118 -12.91 -7.96 -21.22
C ALA A 1118 -12.89 -6.46 -20.88
N TYR A 1119 -11.89 -5.74 -21.40
CA TYR A 1119 -11.92 -4.28 -21.43
C TYR A 1119 -13.01 -3.78 -22.40
N ILE A 1120 -13.79 -2.79 -21.97
CA ILE A 1120 -14.87 -2.08 -22.69
C ILE A 1120 -14.63 -0.58 -22.57
#